data_AF-A0A815ER28-F1
#
_entry.id   AF-A0A815ER28-F1
#
_cell.length_a   1.000
_cell.length_b   1.000
_cell.length_c   1.000
_cell.angle_alpha   90.00
_cell.angle_beta   90.00
_cell.angle_gamma   90.00
#
_symmetry.space_group_name_H-M   'P 1'
#
loop_
_entity.id
_entity.type
_entity.pdbx_description
1 polymer ?
#
loop_
_entity_poly.entity_id
_entity_poly.type
_entity_poly.pdbx_seq_one_letter_code
_entity_poly.pdbx_strand_id
1 'polypeptide(L)'
;MKATRVLGIIFNKATENIPLSSSLTDTLISLTEALRANSKETKFRLYLIQAIGEIMIFIAGRTSDNSLVPGFTYQIISRCLKDGDDFALNHAACKTIENLLLVADKQADKLATLDNALALWNISSVVGNNEHLRASALAALCHMGLSYPDVVQSVIDKVTIKGDILQSTSSKVLQYIITLLAILAKRTKNRSMLLQDIVPKMHVLYENTNILIRAKAYTLTYVLLSTYNESLYTLSDTKLFQAIERDVRRTSADPDENDLLHEALNRLTTLLSSLLTRTLDELLSSTEQTRKTSPVKDAFKKWLPSFRLISTIIGNPCIRSRVVTLMSIKKLFKLFSNIKLIAELHSELTKGVSSLTEIISYTSQTLDAFVRARDLLALFSEILLSDLLPLCSQLLVSSTNVEEFSLLALCILNELLTELKLTDCVLPSHIQRDIKQELHQTFLPIICDRHILREEPIALLSLRFIQTIWTLIDHTPISLSILSQSKLIPSLFTLIMQHKDKPTGPFIQGVVSCLTTLSEQREMIQTMIEQGLVSVQLQLIQDQLNFSITDRISMNVLLELLSLLDRDLTYVLDIVKRALQVKKTGIGESDLPSIAEKLLQTHKPLVSLVGPMINLLPNEDSSIAKIALHNLSLLTQLIGSEGKAVLTKNHCHILSSILRTTDTTKQKLLLRALKRLINGDKRSLDVARSNNNNELIQTLQQLKKSAATEADAGLISHVDDLLHLLINSSNETGIQSQLTRMIVVSHYNEDLNWLDLFIGDKIPHIVYTRSSDPLISHGLSVNKGREAVVYLRYIVDFYSNLPSSIAFIHAHRTSVLQKNPDDIVVALRALKWNRYSYMPLTSAITQSRFQHRAPELQAAVNYKLWRDVLQKELGPPPLTGIQTHCCASFAVTKEAILKHPKVFYSNIINYIYASEYSDQLTGRTLEYTWHMIFGQPAIFNLKPCDLFFCDANGKISVELAEKYAEFLSINKITDRHLF
;
A
#
# COMPACT_ATOMS: atom_id res chain seq x y z
N MET A 1 48.96 9.31 -77.21
CA MET A 1 48.18 9.98 -76.14
C MET A 1 46.77 10.40 -76.57
N LYS A 2 46.58 11.42 -77.42
CA LYS A 2 45.22 11.90 -77.80
C LYS A 2 44.38 10.81 -78.48
N ALA A 3 44.96 10.10 -79.47
CA ALA A 3 44.29 8.99 -80.16
C ALA A 3 43.85 7.86 -79.20
N THR A 4 44.70 7.50 -78.23
CA THR A 4 44.42 6.49 -77.21
C THR A 4 43.22 6.87 -76.33
N ARG A 5 43.12 8.14 -75.92
CA ARG A 5 41.96 8.63 -75.15
C ARG A 5 40.67 8.58 -75.97
N VAL A 6 40.75 8.99 -77.24
CA VAL A 6 39.60 8.93 -78.16
C VAL A 6 39.14 7.49 -78.35
N LEU A 7 40.07 6.54 -78.55
CA LEU A 7 39.75 5.11 -78.64
C LEU A 7 39.03 4.61 -77.38
N GLY A 8 39.54 4.89 -76.18
CA GLY A 8 38.87 4.51 -74.93
C GLY A 8 37.45 5.09 -74.81
N ILE A 9 37.24 6.35 -75.19
CA ILE A 9 35.91 6.99 -75.17
C ILE A 9 34.97 6.33 -76.19
N ILE A 10 35.47 6.04 -77.40
CA ILE A 10 34.68 5.37 -78.44
C ILE A 10 34.19 4.02 -77.92
N PHE A 11 35.05 3.19 -77.36
CA PHE A 11 34.65 1.86 -76.88
C PHE A 11 33.77 1.91 -75.62
N ASN A 12 33.99 2.86 -74.71
CA ASN A 12 33.11 3.08 -73.56
C ASN A 12 31.68 3.46 -73.99
N LYS A 13 31.54 4.26 -75.06
CA LYS A 13 30.25 4.73 -75.59
C LYS A 13 29.74 3.92 -76.79
N ALA A 14 30.46 2.89 -77.21
CA ALA A 14 30.12 2.12 -78.39
C ALA A 14 28.84 1.32 -78.13
N THR A 15 27.82 1.55 -78.95
CA THR A 15 26.66 0.67 -79.08
C THR A 15 26.96 -0.45 -80.06
N GLU A 16 26.01 -1.38 -80.25
CA GLU A 16 26.21 -2.68 -80.90
C GLU A 16 26.74 -2.70 -82.36
N ASN A 17 27.03 -1.53 -82.94
CA ASN A 17 27.37 -1.34 -84.36
C ASN A 17 28.85 -1.59 -84.72
N ILE A 18 29.75 -1.83 -83.75
CA ILE A 18 31.14 -2.19 -84.04
C ILE A 18 31.25 -3.73 -84.20
N PRO A 19 31.67 -4.25 -85.37
CA PRO A 19 31.81 -5.68 -85.59
C PRO A 19 32.99 -6.26 -84.80
N LEU A 20 32.80 -7.46 -84.25
CA LEU A 20 33.86 -8.22 -83.58
C LEU A 20 34.70 -8.94 -84.63
N SER A 21 35.82 -8.34 -85.02
CA SER A 21 36.74 -8.85 -86.05
C SER A 21 38.17 -8.99 -85.53
N SER A 22 39.01 -9.72 -86.27
CA SER A 22 40.46 -9.85 -85.99
C SER A 22 41.18 -8.52 -85.84
N SER A 23 40.70 -7.45 -86.50
CA SER A 23 41.24 -6.10 -86.38
C SER A 23 41.17 -5.51 -84.95
N LEU A 24 40.19 -5.93 -84.14
CA LEU A 24 40.12 -5.56 -82.72
C LEU A 24 41.22 -6.26 -81.91
N THR A 25 41.47 -7.53 -82.21
CA THR A 25 42.57 -8.30 -81.62
C THR A 25 43.91 -7.65 -81.97
N ASP A 26 44.14 -7.25 -83.23
CA ASP A 26 45.36 -6.58 -83.67
C ASP A 26 45.55 -5.20 -83.01
N THR A 27 44.45 -4.48 -82.82
CA THR A 27 44.44 -3.21 -82.09
C THR A 27 44.81 -3.41 -80.62
N LEU A 28 44.26 -4.43 -79.96
CA LEU A 28 44.61 -4.81 -78.60
C LEU A 28 46.08 -5.21 -78.49
N ILE A 29 46.61 -6.01 -79.42
CA ILE A 29 48.03 -6.39 -79.48
C ILE A 29 48.90 -5.14 -79.52
N SER A 30 48.62 -4.25 -80.46
CA SER A 30 49.38 -3.01 -80.67
C SER A 30 49.37 -2.09 -79.45
N LEU A 31 48.20 -1.90 -78.82
CA LEU A 31 48.07 -1.10 -77.60
C LEU A 31 48.79 -1.75 -76.41
N THR A 32 48.70 -3.07 -76.30
CA THR A 32 49.33 -3.85 -75.23
C THR A 32 50.85 -3.83 -75.34
N GLU A 33 51.41 -3.94 -76.55
CA GLU A 33 52.84 -3.78 -76.82
C GLU A 33 53.32 -2.36 -76.54
N ALA A 34 52.53 -1.34 -76.92
CA ALA A 34 52.83 0.05 -76.60
C ALA A 34 52.87 0.30 -75.08
N LEU A 35 52.00 -0.36 -74.30
CA LEU A 35 52.02 -0.29 -72.84
C LEU A 35 53.25 -1.00 -72.25
N ARG A 36 53.67 -2.13 -72.84
CA ARG A 36 54.88 -2.86 -72.43
C ARG A 36 56.17 -2.08 -72.72
N ALA A 37 56.26 -1.44 -73.89
CA ALA A 37 57.47 -0.76 -74.36
C ALA A 37 57.74 0.57 -73.63
N ASN A 38 56.69 1.26 -73.16
CA ASN A 38 56.81 2.61 -72.59
C ASN A 38 56.85 2.61 -71.05
N SER A 39 58.01 2.31 -70.48
CA SER A 39 58.18 2.22 -69.01
C SER A 39 58.25 3.58 -68.29
N LYS A 40 58.65 4.67 -68.97
CA LYS A 40 58.98 5.96 -68.33
C LYS A 40 57.85 6.99 -68.24
N GLU A 41 56.85 6.96 -69.13
CA GLU A 41 55.77 7.96 -69.18
C GLU A 41 54.47 7.48 -68.49
N THR A 42 54.30 7.79 -67.21
CA THR A 42 53.14 7.40 -66.39
C THR A 42 51.79 7.83 -66.99
N LYS A 43 51.66 9.08 -67.46
CA LYS A 43 50.43 9.58 -68.10
C LYS A 43 50.07 8.83 -69.38
N PHE A 44 51.05 8.43 -70.19
CA PHE A 44 50.77 7.70 -71.42
C PHE A 44 50.36 6.25 -71.12
N ARG A 45 51.03 5.59 -70.16
CA ARG A 45 50.65 4.27 -69.65
C ARG A 45 49.21 4.25 -69.12
N LEU A 46 48.80 5.29 -68.39
CA LEU A 46 47.42 5.44 -67.90
C LEU A 46 46.38 5.45 -69.03
N TYR A 47 46.60 6.23 -70.09
CA TYR A 47 45.65 6.26 -71.20
C TYR A 47 45.63 4.95 -71.99
N LEU A 48 46.78 4.28 -72.10
CA LEU A 48 46.87 2.97 -72.75
C LEU A 48 46.08 1.90 -71.98
N ILE A 49 46.26 1.80 -70.66
CA ILE A 49 45.52 0.81 -69.87
C ILE A 49 44.02 1.09 -69.86
N GLN A 50 43.60 2.36 -69.83
CA GLN A 50 42.18 2.74 -69.94
C GLN A 50 41.60 2.30 -71.28
N ALA A 51 42.28 2.58 -72.40
CA ALA A 51 41.82 2.15 -73.71
C ALA A 51 41.77 0.62 -73.86
N ILE A 52 42.79 -0.09 -73.38
CA ILE A 52 42.82 -1.56 -73.35
C ILE A 52 41.65 -2.10 -72.53
N GLY A 53 41.42 -1.55 -71.33
CA GLY A 53 40.34 -1.98 -70.45
C GLY A 53 38.96 -1.81 -71.08
N GLU A 54 38.67 -0.65 -71.67
CA GLU A 54 37.39 -0.39 -72.35
C GLU A 54 37.16 -1.32 -73.55
N ILE A 55 38.20 -1.60 -74.34
CA ILE A 55 38.10 -2.56 -75.46
C ILE A 55 37.84 -3.98 -74.93
N MET A 56 38.53 -4.39 -73.87
CA MET A 56 38.30 -5.71 -73.27
C MET A 56 36.88 -5.83 -72.70
N ILE A 57 36.37 -4.80 -72.04
CA ILE A 57 34.99 -4.75 -71.53
C ILE A 57 33.99 -4.83 -72.68
N PHE A 58 34.23 -4.10 -73.78
CA PHE A 58 33.39 -4.13 -74.98
C PHE A 58 33.34 -5.53 -75.61
N ILE A 59 34.48 -6.23 -75.70
CA ILE A 59 34.54 -7.62 -76.20
C ILE A 59 33.83 -8.58 -75.25
N ALA A 60 34.09 -8.46 -73.95
CA ALA A 60 33.48 -9.28 -72.90
C ALA A 60 31.96 -9.17 -72.88
N GLY A 61 31.41 -7.97 -73.10
CA GLY A 61 29.97 -7.73 -73.11
C GLY A 61 29.24 -8.32 -74.33
N ARG A 62 29.96 -8.75 -75.38
CA ARG A 62 29.37 -9.22 -76.64
C ARG A 62 29.70 -10.68 -76.97
N THR A 63 30.76 -11.24 -76.39
CA THR A 63 31.17 -12.63 -76.66
C THR A 63 31.75 -13.28 -75.41
N SER A 64 31.44 -14.56 -75.23
CA SER A 64 32.12 -15.42 -74.24
C SER A 64 33.40 -16.07 -74.78
N ASP A 65 33.79 -15.79 -76.03
CA ASP A 65 34.96 -16.39 -76.66
C ASP A 65 36.24 -15.65 -76.25
N ASN A 66 37.16 -16.39 -75.63
CA ASN A 66 38.45 -15.88 -75.13
C ASN A 66 39.52 -15.73 -76.22
N SER A 67 39.23 -16.11 -77.47
CA SER A 67 40.15 -16.04 -78.60
C SER A 67 40.48 -14.60 -79.05
N LEU A 68 39.54 -13.66 -78.85
CA LEU A 68 39.65 -12.26 -79.29
C LEU A 68 40.55 -11.39 -78.39
N VAL A 69 40.83 -11.84 -77.15
CA VAL A 69 41.72 -11.12 -76.23
C VAL A 69 43.03 -11.90 -76.05
N PRO A 70 44.18 -11.34 -76.46
CA PRO A 70 45.46 -12.01 -76.34
C PRO A 70 45.84 -12.34 -74.88
N GLY A 71 46.39 -13.53 -74.64
CA GLY A 71 46.80 -13.97 -73.30
C GLY A 71 47.77 -13.02 -72.59
N PHE A 72 48.69 -12.40 -73.33
CA PHE A 72 49.67 -11.47 -72.77
C PHE A 72 49.08 -10.12 -72.35
N THR A 73 47.89 -9.74 -72.84
CA THR A 73 47.16 -8.55 -72.39
C THR A 73 46.74 -8.70 -70.94
N TYR A 74 46.23 -9.87 -70.56
CA TYR A 74 45.89 -10.20 -69.17
C TYR A 74 47.12 -10.17 -68.25
N GLN A 75 48.28 -10.66 -68.72
CA GLN A 75 49.53 -10.62 -67.97
C GLN A 75 50.03 -9.18 -67.73
N ILE A 76 49.89 -8.29 -68.72
CA ILE A 76 50.29 -6.89 -68.57
C ILE A 76 49.39 -6.13 -67.60
N ILE A 77 48.08 -6.37 -67.62
CA ILE A 77 47.15 -5.82 -66.61
C ILE A 77 47.55 -6.31 -65.21
N SER A 78 47.84 -7.59 -65.08
CA SER A 78 48.31 -8.22 -63.82
C SER A 78 49.65 -7.63 -63.35
N ARG A 79 50.53 -7.24 -64.28
CA ARG A 79 51.79 -6.55 -63.97
C ARG A 79 51.57 -5.11 -63.54
N CYS A 80 50.70 -4.37 -64.23
CA CYS A 80 50.36 -2.99 -63.87
C CYS A 80 49.70 -2.89 -62.49
N LEU A 81 49.08 -3.98 -62.01
CA LEU A 81 48.60 -4.08 -60.64
C LEU A 81 49.74 -4.17 -59.61
N LYS A 82 50.85 -4.84 -59.95
CA LYS A 82 51.98 -5.11 -59.04
C LYS A 82 53.06 -4.01 -59.07
N ASP A 83 53.05 -3.13 -60.06
CA ASP A 83 53.96 -1.98 -60.15
C ASP A 83 53.61 -0.97 -59.03
N GLY A 84 54.32 -1.00 -57.91
CA GLY A 84 53.93 -0.28 -56.67
C GLY A 84 54.07 1.24 -56.68
N ASP A 85 54.77 1.82 -57.67
CA ASP A 85 55.18 3.23 -57.65
C ASP A 85 54.23 4.18 -58.41
N ASP A 86 53.26 3.66 -59.19
CA ASP A 86 52.33 4.46 -60.01
C ASP A 86 50.86 4.26 -59.59
N PHE A 87 50.43 4.96 -58.54
CA PHE A 87 49.07 4.83 -58.00
C PHE A 87 47.94 5.04 -59.03
N ALA A 88 48.16 5.87 -60.05
CA ALA A 88 47.16 6.13 -61.08
C ALA A 88 47.02 4.92 -62.02
N LEU A 89 48.15 4.30 -62.37
CA LEU A 89 48.17 3.07 -63.16
C LEU A 89 47.54 1.90 -62.39
N ASN A 90 47.87 1.74 -61.10
CA ASN A 90 47.29 0.68 -60.25
C ASN A 90 45.79 0.86 -60.12
N HIS A 91 45.31 2.11 -59.99
CA HIS A 91 43.88 2.40 -59.92
C HIS A 91 43.16 2.00 -61.21
N ALA A 92 43.73 2.34 -62.37
CA ALA A 92 43.17 1.97 -63.67
C ALA A 92 43.21 0.45 -63.90
N ALA A 93 44.26 -0.24 -63.45
CA ALA A 93 44.34 -1.69 -63.46
C ALA A 93 43.25 -2.32 -62.59
N CYS A 94 43.08 -1.84 -61.35
CA CYS A 94 42.01 -2.29 -60.45
C CYS A 94 40.63 -2.12 -61.08
N LYS A 95 40.35 -0.94 -61.66
CA LYS A 95 39.06 -0.64 -62.31
C LYS A 95 38.81 -1.49 -63.57
N THR A 96 39.87 -1.79 -64.32
CA THR A 96 39.77 -2.70 -65.47
C THR A 96 39.36 -4.10 -65.00
N ILE A 97 40.02 -4.62 -63.96
CA ILE A 97 39.69 -5.92 -63.37
C ILE A 97 38.26 -5.92 -62.81
N GLU A 98 37.89 -4.90 -62.04
CA GLU A 98 36.55 -4.72 -61.46
C GLU A 98 35.45 -4.77 -62.52
N ASN A 99 35.59 -3.97 -63.59
CA ASN A 99 34.59 -3.87 -64.65
C ASN A 99 34.52 -5.14 -65.51
N LEU A 100 35.64 -5.84 -65.72
CA LEU A 100 35.64 -7.12 -66.44
C LEU A 100 34.90 -8.21 -65.64
N LEU A 101 35.13 -8.26 -64.32
CA LEU A 101 34.41 -9.16 -63.42
C LEU A 101 32.90 -8.87 -63.39
N LEU A 102 32.48 -7.62 -63.64
CA LEU A 102 31.07 -7.25 -63.71
C LEU A 102 30.39 -7.70 -65.01
N VAL A 103 31.13 -7.81 -66.12
CA VAL A 103 30.55 -7.99 -67.46
C VAL A 103 30.63 -9.43 -67.95
N ALA A 104 31.70 -10.18 -67.66
CA ALA A 104 31.82 -11.57 -68.11
C ALA A 104 32.69 -12.46 -67.20
N ASP A 105 32.07 -13.47 -66.59
CA ASP A 105 32.78 -14.45 -65.77
C ASP A 105 33.88 -15.18 -66.58
N LYS A 106 33.55 -15.84 -67.70
CA LYS A 106 34.54 -16.67 -68.44
C LYS A 106 35.79 -15.94 -68.97
N GLN A 107 35.70 -14.64 -69.26
CA GLN A 107 36.86 -13.86 -69.69
C GLN A 107 37.72 -13.38 -68.52
N ALA A 108 37.09 -13.21 -67.36
CA ALA A 108 37.77 -12.83 -66.13
C ALA A 108 38.57 -13.97 -65.48
N ASP A 109 38.35 -15.24 -65.89
CA ASP A 109 39.10 -16.43 -65.41
C ASP A 109 40.63 -16.22 -65.43
N LYS A 110 41.15 -15.59 -66.49
CA LYS A 110 42.58 -15.33 -66.65
C LYS A 110 43.13 -14.25 -65.70
N LEU A 111 42.27 -13.41 -65.14
CA LEU A 111 42.62 -12.36 -64.17
C LEU A 111 42.31 -12.76 -62.73
N ALA A 112 41.34 -13.64 -62.52
CA ALA A 112 40.94 -14.19 -61.22
C ALA A 112 41.94 -15.23 -60.70
N THR A 113 43.21 -14.83 -60.60
CA THR A 113 44.31 -15.66 -60.06
C THR A 113 44.61 -15.28 -58.62
N LEU A 114 45.16 -16.23 -57.84
CA LEU A 114 45.56 -15.99 -56.45
C LEU A 114 46.56 -14.84 -56.32
N ASP A 115 47.50 -14.73 -57.25
CA ASP A 115 48.50 -13.66 -57.28
C ASP A 115 47.89 -12.28 -57.45
N ASN A 116 46.91 -12.15 -58.35
CA ASN A 116 46.21 -10.89 -58.57
C ASN A 116 45.33 -10.54 -57.37
N ALA A 117 44.67 -11.53 -56.76
CA ALA A 117 43.87 -11.34 -55.57
C ALA A 117 44.74 -10.90 -54.36
N LEU A 118 45.93 -11.49 -54.17
CA LEU A 118 46.91 -11.05 -53.16
C LEU A 118 47.41 -9.63 -53.44
N ALA A 119 47.68 -9.29 -54.70
CA ALA A 119 48.10 -7.95 -55.07
C ALA A 119 47.00 -6.91 -54.78
N LEU A 120 45.74 -7.20 -55.12
CA LEU A 120 44.60 -6.34 -54.77
C LEU A 120 44.47 -6.16 -53.25
N TRP A 121 44.65 -7.25 -52.48
CA TRP A 121 44.59 -7.17 -51.02
C TRP A 121 45.69 -6.28 -50.45
N ASN A 122 46.94 -6.46 -50.90
CA ASN A 122 48.07 -5.66 -50.46
C ASN A 122 47.89 -4.17 -50.79
N ILE A 123 47.36 -3.84 -51.97
CA ILE A 123 47.03 -2.46 -52.34
C ILE A 123 45.99 -1.87 -51.38
N SER A 124 45.01 -2.67 -50.96
CA SER A 124 43.95 -2.22 -50.06
C SER A 124 44.39 -2.05 -48.59
N SER A 125 45.33 -2.86 -48.12
CA SER A 125 45.76 -2.93 -46.73
C SER A 125 46.82 -1.90 -46.36
N VAL A 126 47.59 -1.40 -47.33
CA VAL A 126 48.62 -0.37 -47.09
C VAL A 126 47.97 0.98 -46.77
N VAL A 127 48.18 1.46 -45.54
CA VAL A 127 47.60 2.70 -45.01
C VAL A 127 48.06 3.95 -45.77
N GLY A 128 49.27 3.92 -46.36
CA GLY A 128 49.82 5.04 -47.15
C GLY A 128 49.22 5.21 -48.55
N ASN A 129 48.39 4.28 -49.02
CA ASN A 129 47.77 4.36 -50.34
C ASN A 129 46.53 5.27 -50.33
N ASN A 130 46.28 5.94 -51.46
CA ASN A 130 45.08 6.76 -51.68
C ASN A 130 43.79 5.95 -51.41
N GLU A 131 42.84 6.53 -50.67
CA GLU A 131 41.56 5.89 -50.34
C GLU A 131 40.79 5.40 -51.57
N HIS A 132 40.84 6.12 -52.69
CA HIS A 132 40.18 5.73 -53.94
C HIS A 132 40.83 4.50 -54.58
N LEU A 133 42.15 4.39 -54.48
CA LEU A 133 42.89 3.22 -54.94
C LEU A 133 42.55 2.01 -54.05
N ARG A 134 42.61 2.18 -52.72
CA ARG A 134 42.24 1.13 -51.76
C ARG A 134 40.81 0.65 -51.96
N ALA A 135 39.86 1.58 -52.16
CA ALA A 135 38.47 1.25 -52.41
C ALA A 135 38.27 0.50 -53.74
N SER A 136 38.98 0.88 -54.81
CA SER A 136 38.87 0.18 -56.10
C SER A 136 39.50 -1.22 -56.07
N ALA A 137 40.60 -1.38 -55.34
CA ALA A 137 41.20 -2.69 -55.12
C ALA A 137 40.24 -3.61 -54.33
N LEU A 138 39.59 -3.09 -53.29
CA LEU A 138 38.56 -3.83 -52.55
C LEU A 138 37.30 -4.10 -53.37
N ALA A 139 36.88 -3.17 -54.22
CA ALA A 139 35.74 -3.37 -55.12
C ALA A 139 36.01 -4.54 -56.08
N ALA A 140 37.17 -4.53 -56.74
CA ALA A 140 37.62 -5.65 -57.58
C ALA A 140 37.68 -6.97 -56.80
N LEU A 141 38.18 -6.96 -55.56
CA LEU A 141 38.15 -8.15 -54.68
C LEU A 141 36.74 -8.62 -54.33
N CYS A 142 35.81 -7.70 -54.07
CA CYS A 142 34.41 -8.06 -53.80
C CYS A 142 33.78 -8.74 -55.02
N HIS A 143 33.96 -8.19 -56.22
CA HIS A 143 33.47 -8.81 -57.45
C HIS A 143 34.16 -10.16 -57.71
N MET A 144 35.46 -10.26 -57.47
CA MET A 144 36.18 -11.52 -57.56
C MET A 144 35.65 -12.54 -56.56
N GLY A 145 35.28 -12.13 -55.35
CA GLY A 145 34.69 -13.02 -54.34
C GLY A 145 33.28 -13.49 -54.67
N LEU A 146 32.52 -12.73 -55.48
CA LEU A 146 31.19 -13.13 -55.94
C LEU A 146 31.26 -14.24 -56.98
N SER A 147 32.16 -14.11 -57.96
CA SER A 147 32.31 -15.08 -59.07
C SER A 147 33.31 -16.21 -58.77
N TYR A 148 34.37 -15.94 -57.99
CA TYR A 148 35.50 -16.84 -57.69
C TYR A 148 35.80 -16.93 -56.19
N PRO A 149 34.90 -17.51 -55.38
CA PRO A 149 35.03 -17.53 -53.93
C PRO A 149 36.29 -18.26 -53.43
N ASP A 150 36.73 -19.33 -54.11
CA ASP A 150 37.90 -20.13 -53.71
C ASP A 150 39.23 -19.34 -53.79
N VAL A 151 39.32 -18.42 -54.76
CA VAL A 151 40.51 -17.56 -54.95
C VAL A 151 40.62 -16.58 -53.78
N VAL A 152 39.52 -15.90 -53.44
CA VAL A 152 39.49 -14.94 -52.33
C VAL A 152 39.64 -15.66 -50.98
N GLN A 153 39.08 -16.85 -50.84
CA GLN A 153 39.30 -17.69 -49.66
C GLN A 153 40.79 -17.99 -49.45
N SER A 154 41.49 -18.37 -50.52
CA SER A 154 42.94 -18.65 -50.49
C SER A 154 43.78 -17.41 -50.14
N VAL A 155 43.30 -16.20 -50.46
CA VAL A 155 43.93 -14.94 -50.01
C VAL A 155 43.79 -14.79 -48.50
N ILE A 156 42.61 -15.05 -47.95
CA ILE A 156 42.34 -14.85 -46.51
C ILE A 156 43.15 -15.82 -45.66
N ASP A 157 43.27 -17.06 -46.11
CA ASP A 157 44.11 -18.08 -45.46
C ASP A 157 45.58 -17.64 -45.37
N LYS A 158 46.05 -16.80 -46.30
CA LYS A 158 47.42 -16.28 -46.33
C LYS A 158 47.62 -14.97 -45.55
N VAL A 159 46.62 -14.10 -45.44
CA VAL A 159 46.83 -12.73 -44.92
C VAL A 159 46.28 -12.48 -43.51
N THR A 160 45.55 -13.42 -42.90
CA THR A 160 44.99 -13.31 -41.53
C THR A 160 44.23 -12.01 -41.27
N ILE A 161 42.92 -11.99 -41.56
CA ILE A 161 42.09 -10.82 -41.25
C ILE A 161 41.81 -10.76 -39.75
N LYS A 162 42.16 -9.64 -39.12
CA LYS A 162 41.78 -9.31 -37.73
C LYS A 162 40.68 -8.26 -37.71
N GLY A 163 39.90 -8.23 -36.63
CA GLY A 163 38.78 -7.29 -36.52
C GLY A 163 39.15 -5.80 -36.44
N ASP A 164 40.43 -5.43 -36.30
CA ASP A 164 40.88 -4.03 -36.36
C ASP A 164 40.62 -3.39 -37.73
N ILE A 165 40.42 -4.22 -38.77
CA ILE A 165 40.05 -3.75 -40.11
C ILE A 165 38.74 -2.94 -40.13
N LEU A 166 37.87 -3.13 -39.12
CA LEU A 166 36.61 -2.41 -38.98
C LEU A 166 36.78 -0.96 -38.49
N GLN A 167 37.97 -0.57 -38.01
CA GLN A 167 38.27 0.77 -37.51
C GLN A 167 38.84 1.72 -38.58
N SER A 168 38.73 1.36 -39.87
CA SER A 168 39.20 2.20 -40.98
C SER A 168 38.57 3.60 -40.95
N THR A 169 39.39 4.64 -41.06
CA THR A 169 38.96 6.05 -41.12
C THR A 169 38.17 6.37 -42.40
N SER A 170 38.51 5.72 -43.52
CA SER A 170 37.82 5.94 -44.79
C SER A 170 36.48 5.20 -44.86
N SER A 171 35.40 5.96 -45.01
CA SER A 171 34.04 5.42 -45.10
C SER A 171 33.81 4.56 -46.36
N LYS A 172 34.45 4.90 -47.48
CA LYS A 172 34.36 4.13 -48.74
C LYS A 172 35.08 2.78 -48.62
N VAL A 173 36.29 2.78 -48.08
CA VAL A 173 37.07 1.54 -47.85
C VAL A 173 36.30 0.62 -46.90
N LEU A 174 35.77 1.18 -45.80
CA LEU A 174 34.99 0.41 -44.83
C LEU A 174 33.73 -0.21 -45.45
N GLN A 175 33.02 0.50 -46.32
CA GLN A 175 31.88 -0.06 -47.05
C GLN A 175 32.22 -1.30 -47.88
N TYR A 176 33.38 -1.34 -48.55
CA TYR A 176 33.80 -2.51 -49.30
C TYR A 176 34.34 -3.62 -48.40
N ILE A 177 35.01 -3.30 -47.29
CA ILE A 177 35.40 -4.29 -46.28
C ILE A 177 34.16 -5.04 -45.77
N ILE A 178 33.09 -4.32 -45.41
CA ILE A 178 31.85 -4.94 -44.94
C ILE A 178 31.22 -5.83 -46.02
N THR A 179 31.20 -5.36 -47.28
CA THR A 179 30.70 -6.16 -48.40
C THR A 179 31.53 -7.42 -48.62
N LEU A 180 32.86 -7.32 -48.57
CA LEU A 180 33.76 -8.46 -48.66
C LEU A 180 33.47 -9.46 -47.53
N LEU A 181 33.41 -9.00 -46.28
CA LEU A 181 33.06 -9.86 -45.13
C LEU A 181 31.70 -10.55 -45.30
N ALA A 182 30.71 -9.90 -45.90
CA ALA A 182 29.40 -10.50 -46.17
C ALA A 182 29.48 -11.60 -47.24
N ILE A 183 30.25 -11.38 -48.31
CA ILE A 183 30.52 -12.40 -49.33
C ILE A 183 31.21 -13.60 -48.69
N LEU A 184 32.20 -13.34 -47.83
CA LEU A 184 32.94 -14.38 -47.14
C LEU A 184 32.05 -15.17 -46.19
N ALA A 185 31.23 -14.51 -45.39
CA ALA A 185 30.28 -15.17 -44.49
C ALA A 185 29.35 -16.16 -45.22
N LYS A 186 28.96 -15.84 -46.46
CA LYS A 186 28.07 -16.71 -47.26
C LYS A 186 28.79 -17.87 -47.96
N ARG A 187 30.07 -17.72 -48.31
CA ARG A 187 30.77 -18.62 -49.24
C ARG A 187 31.96 -19.36 -48.65
N THR A 188 32.39 -19.04 -47.42
CA THR A 188 33.69 -19.49 -46.89
C THR A 188 33.60 -20.54 -45.79
N LYS A 189 34.74 -21.23 -45.59
CA LYS A 189 34.95 -22.21 -44.51
C LYS A 189 35.56 -21.60 -43.24
N ASN A 190 36.04 -20.35 -43.28
CA ASN A 190 36.73 -19.67 -42.16
C ASN A 190 35.76 -19.12 -41.10
N ARG A 191 34.98 -20.02 -40.52
CA ARG A 191 34.03 -19.75 -39.45
C ARG A 191 34.69 -19.11 -38.23
N SER A 192 35.88 -19.56 -37.83
CA SER A 192 36.57 -19.05 -36.63
C SER A 192 36.89 -17.57 -36.73
N MET A 193 37.54 -17.13 -37.81
CA MET A 193 37.88 -15.72 -38.05
C MET A 193 36.64 -14.82 -38.02
N LEU A 194 35.54 -15.24 -38.66
CA LEU A 194 34.31 -14.45 -38.67
C LEU A 194 33.69 -14.35 -37.27
N LEU A 195 33.58 -15.47 -36.54
CA LEU A 195 32.90 -15.50 -35.25
C LEU A 195 33.73 -14.97 -34.08
N GLN A 196 35.05 -15.17 -34.09
CA GLN A 196 35.93 -14.82 -32.99
C GLN A 196 36.56 -13.42 -33.14
N ASP A 197 36.93 -13.02 -34.36
CA ASP A 197 37.62 -11.74 -34.58
C ASP A 197 36.69 -10.62 -35.04
N ILE A 198 35.72 -10.93 -35.91
CA ILE A 198 34.84 -9.91 -36.53
C ILE A 198 33.61 -9.62 -35.67
N VAL A 199 32.84 -10.67 -35.30
CA VAL A 199 31.56 -10.50 -34.57
C VAL A 199 31.70 -9.63 -33.31
N PRO A 200 32.68 -9.83 -32.41
CA PRO A 200 32.81 -9.01 -31.20
C PRO A 200 33.03 -7.50 -31.45
N LYS A 201 33.60 -7.15 -32.62
CA LYS A 201 33.89 -5.76 -33.02
C LYS A 201 32.80 -5.12 -33.89
N MET A 202 31.69 -5.83 -34.17
CA MET A 202 30.57 -5.31 -34.96
C MET A 202 29.93 -4.04 -34.36
N HIS A 203 30.04 -3.84 -33.04
CA HIS A 203 29.53 -2.63 -32.36
C HIS A 203 30.09 -1.33 -32.96
N VAL A 204 31.35 -1.32 -33.42
CA VAL A 204 32.00 -0.17 -34.06
C VAL A 204 31.24 0.25 -35.33
N LEU A 205 30.71 -0.72 -36.08
CA LEU A 205 29.97 -0.45 -37.31
C LEU A 205 28.57 0.09 -37.01
N TYR A 206 27.91 -0.46 -35.99
CA TYR A 206 26.58 0.01 -35.57
C TYR A 206 26.63 1.43 -34.99
N GLU A 207 27.70 1.81 -34.29
CA GLU A 207 27.87 3.15 -33.71
C GLU A 207 28.35 4.21 -34.73
N ASN A 208 28.64 3.81 -35.98
CA ASN A 208 29.15 4.72 -37.00
C ASN A 208 28.14 5.81 -37.41
N THR A 209 28.61 7.03 -37.67
CA THR A 209 27.76 8.16 -38.08
C THR A 209 27.18 8.01 -39.49
N ASN A 210 27.84 7.26 -40.36
CA ASN A 210 27.44 7.08 -41.76
C ASN A 210 26.30 6.03 -41.91
N ILE A 211 25.16 6.45 -42.48
CA ILE A 211 23.97 5.63 -42.70
C ILE A 211 24.26 4.39 -43.56
N LEU A 212 25.04 4.53 -44.64
CA LEU A 212 25.37 3.43 -45.54
C LEU A 212 26.23 2.36 -44.86
N ILE A 213 27.16 2.78 -43.98
CA ILE A 213 27.96 1.84 -43.20
C ILE A 213 27.06 1.03 -42.27
N ARG A 214 26.11 1.67 -41.60
CA ARG A 214 25.14 0.99 -40.73
C ARG A 214 24.24 0.04 -41.52
N ALA A 215 23.72 0.47 -42.68
CA ALA A 215 22.90 -0.38 -43.56
C ALA A 215 23.67 -1.64 -44.01
N LYS A 216 24.93 -1.47 -44.44
CA LYS A 216 25.81 -2.60 -44.79
C LYS A 216 26.14 -3.46 -43.57
N ALA A 217 26.33 -2.87 -42.39
CA ALA A 217 26.57 -3.60 -41.15
C ALA A 217 25.39 -4.53 -40.82
N TYR A 218 24.15 -4.03 -40.87
CA TYR A 218 22.96 -4.86 -40.68
C TYR A 218 22.81 -5.94 -41.75
N THR A 219 23.22 -5.66 -42.99
CA THR A 219 23.27 -6.67 -44.06
C THR A 219 24.29 -7.77 -43.76
N LEU A 220 25.48 -7.40 -43.28
CA LEU A 220 26.48 -8.37 -42.83
C LEU A 220 25.94 -9.20 -41.65
N THR A 221 25.28 -8.56 -40.68
CA THR A 221 24.61 -9.25 -39.57
C THR A 221 23.57 -10.24 -40.06
N TYR A 222 22.73 -9.85 -41.03
CA TYR A 222 21.76 -10.74 -41.66
C TYR A 222 22.43 -11.96 -42.30
N VAL A 223 23.52 -11.76 -43.07
CA VAL A 223 24.23 -12.86 -43.72
C VAL A 223 24.87 -13.79 -42.68
N LEU A 224 25.53 -13.23 -41.66
CA LEU A 224 26.13 -14.00 -40.56
C LEU A 224 25.08 -14.83 -39.83
N LEU A 225 23.94 -14.24 -39.49
CA LEU A 225 22.85 -14.93 -38.80
C LEU A 225 22.18 -16.00 -39.68
N SER A 226 22.04 -15.74 -40.99
CA SER A 226 21.44 -16.71 -41.91
C SER A 226 22.32 -17.94 -42.18
N THR A 227 23.64 -17.81 -41.94
CA THR A 227 24.63 -18.87 -42.19
C THR A 227 25.06 -19.56 -40.90
N TYR A 228 25.25 -18.79 -39.82
CA TYR A 228 25.73 -19.24 -38.52
C TYR A 228 24.77 -18.77 -37.41
N ASN A 229 23.64 -19.45 -37.23
CA ASN A 229 22.61 -19.07 -36.25
C ASN A 229 23.15 -18.86 -34.82
N GLU A 230 24.16 -19.64 -34.41
CA GLU A 230 24.81 -19.54 -33.10
C GLU A 230 25.49 -18.19 -32.85
N SER A 231 25.83 -17.45 -33.92
CA SER A 231 26.38 -16.10 -33.81
C SER A 231 25.41 -15.10 -33.19
N LEU A 232 24.12 -15.44 -33.11
CA LEU A 232 23.10 -14.59 -32.47
C LEU A 232 23.43 -14.31 -31.00
N TYR A 233 23.98 -15.29 -30.28
CA TYR A 233 24.34 -15.13 -28.87
C TYR A 233 25.53 -14.19 -28.67
N THR A 234 26.53 -14.22 -29.56
CA THR A 234 27.67 -13.30 -29.46
C THR A 234 27.31 -11.92 -29.98
N LEU A 235 26.48 -11.83 -31.03
CA LEU A 235 25.98 -10.57 -31.56
C LEU A 235 25.06 -9.85 -30.58
N SER A 236 24.24 -10.57 -29.81
CA SER A 236 23.38 -9.94 -28.80
C SER A 236 24.18 -9.20 -27.72
N ASP A 237 25.37 -9.70 -27.37
CA ASP A 237 26.29 -9.04 -26.43
C ASP A 237 26.99 -7.80 -27.02
N THR A 238 26.96 -7.59 -28.34
CA THR A 238 27.62 -6.46 -29.02
C THR A 238 26.73 -5.23 -29.21
N LYS A 239 25.76 -5.01 -28.31
CA LYS A 239 24.76 -3.93 -28.39
C LYS A 239 23.91 -3.92 -29.68
N LEU A 240 23.83 -5.04 -30.40
CA LEU A 240 23.05 -5.15 -31.65
C LEU A 240 21.62 -4.62 -31.47
N PHE A 241 20.93 -5.06 -30.42
CA PHE A 241 19.53 -4.69 -30.19
C PHE A 241 19.35 -3.20 -29.84
N GLN A 242 20.29 -2.61 -29.09
CA GLN A 242 20.30 -1.16 -28.81
C GLN A 242 20.50 -0.36 -30.10
N ALA A 243 21.36 -0.83 -31.01
CA ALA A 243 21.58 -0.18 -32.29
C ALA A 243 20.34 -0.28 -33.21
N ILE A 244 19.72 -1.46 -33.30
CA ILE A 244 18.48 -1.66 -34.07
C ILE A 244 17.39 -0.71 -33.54
N GLU A 245 17.20 -0.63 -32.23
CA GLU A 245 16.20 0.27 -31.62
C GLU A 245 16.44 1.73 -31.99
N ARG A 246 17.70 2.19 -31.90
CA ARG A 246 18.09 3.56 -32.28
C ARG A 246 17.75 3.87 -33.74
N ASP A 247 18.09 2.95 -34.65
CA ASP A 247 17.96 3.20 -36.08
C ASP A 247 16.52 3.01 -36.59
N VAL A 248 15.76 2.05 -36.04
CA VAL A 248 14.33 1.89 -36.35
C VAL A 248 13.52 3.14 -35.95
N ARG A 249 13.83 3.77 -34.81
CA ARG A 249 13.18 5.03 -34.39
C ARG A 249 13.52 6.23 -35.27
N ARG A 250 14.68 6.19 -35.96
CA ARG A 250 15.11 7.27 -36.87
C ARG A 250 14.53 7.10 -38.26
N THR A 251 14.39 5.86 -38.74
CA THR A 251 13.82 5.58 -40.07
C THR A 251 12.35 5.98 -40.20
N SER A 252 11.60 6.13 -39.09
CA SER A 252 10.22 6.62 -39.12
C SER A 252 10.09 8.14 -39.35
N ALA A 253 11.20 8.89 -39.39
CA ALA A 253 11.18 10.36 -39.46
C ALA A 253 11.36 10.93 -40.89
N ASP A 254 11.99 10.20 -41.82
CA ASP A 254 12.23 10.68 -43.20
C ASP A 254 12.44 9.49 -44.18
N PRO A 255 11.51 9.23 -45.12
CA PRO A 255 11.53 8.03 -45.96
C PRO A 255 12.56 8.09 -47.12
N ASP A 256 12.75 9.23 -47.77
CA ASP A 256 13.48 9.29 -49.07
C ASP A 256 15.02 9.15 -48.95
N GLU A 257 15.63 9.42 -47.79
CA GLU A 257 17.08 9.27 -47.58
C GLU A 257 17.50 7.90 -46.99
N ASN A 258 16.55 7.08 -46.52
CA ASN A 258 16.82 5.93 -45.63
C ASN A 258 16.45 4.54 -46.19
N ASP A 259 16.06 4.43 -47.46
CA ASP A 259 15.53 3.19 -48.06
C ASP A 259 16.41 1.94 -47.82
N LEU A 260 17.72 2.05 -48.05
CA LEU A 260 18.66 0.93 -47.89
C LEU A 260 18.79 0.47 -46.43
N LEU A 261 18.80 1.42 -45.49
CA LEU A 261 18.87 1.12 -44.06
C LEU A 261 17.58 0.45 -43.60
N HIS A 262 16.43 0.99 -44.03
CA HIS A 262 15.12 0.45 -43.72
C HIS A 262 14.95 -0.98 -44.26
N GLU A 263 15.34 -1.23 -45.51
CA GLU A 263 15.27 -2.57 -46.12
C GLU A 263 16.20 -3.57 -45.41
N ALA A 264 17.42 -3.16 -45.04
CA ALA A 264 18.34 -4.01 -44.28
C ALA A 264 17.78 -4.38 -42.89
N LEU A 265 17.19 -3.40 -42.19
CA LEU A 265 16.54 -3.62 -40.89
C LEU A 265 15.31 -4.52 -41.04
N ASN A 266 14.49 -4.32 -42.07
CA ASN A 266 13.32 -5.15 -42.34
C ASN A 266 13.71 -6.62 -42.51
N ARG A 267 14.66 -6.91 -43.39
CA ARG A 267 15.17 -8.28 -43.60
C ARG A 267 15.75 -8.89 -42.33
N LEU A 268 16.50 -8.12 -41.56
CA LEU A 268 17.07 -8.56 -40.30
C LEU A 268 15.97 -8.90 -39.28
N THR A 269 14.95 -8.05 -39.12
CA THR A 269 13.83 -8.32 -38.20
C THR A 269 13.03 -9.55 -38.60
N THR A 270 12.77 -9.77 -39.89
CA THR A 270 12.10 -10.99 -40.37
C THR A 270 12.92 -12.24 -40.07
N LEU A 271 14.24 -12.19 -40.28
CA LEU A 271 15.14 -13.29 -39.92
C LEU A 271 15.13 -13.54 -38.41
N LEU A 272 15.18 -12.49 -37.58
CA LEU A 272 15.11 -12.61 -36.12
C LEU A 272 13.81 -13.28 -35.65
N SER A 273 12.67 -13.03 -36.32
CA SER A 273 11.40 -13.71 -36.02
C SER A 273 11.47 -15.22 -36.27
N SER A 274 12.07 -15.62 -37.40
CA SER A 274 12.28 -17.04 -37.71
C SER A 274 13.25 -17.71 -36.74
N LEU A 275 14.33 -17.02 -36.35
CA LEU A 275 15.32 -17.51 -35.40
C LEU A 275 14.73 -17.65 -34.00
N LEU A 276 13.96 -16.65 -33.52
CA LEU A 276 13.25 -16.73 -32.25
C LEU A 276 12.34 -17.96 -32.22
N THR A 277 11.55 -18.17 -33.27
CA THR A 277 10.64 -19.32 -33.37
C THR A 277 11.40 -20.64 -33.30
N ARG A 278 12.52 -20.75 -34.03
CA ARG A 278 13.38 -21.93 -34.00
C ARG A 278 14.01 -22.17 -32.63
N THR A 279 14.53 -21.13 -31.97
CA THR A 279 15.09 -21.24 -30.62
C THR A 279 14.03 -21.71 -29.62
N LEU A 280 12.80 -21.22 -29.73
CA LEU A 280 11.69 -21.70 -28.90
C LEU A 280 11.35 -23.17 -29.15
N ASP A 281 11.38 -23.63 -30.40
CA ASP A 281 11.15 -25.04 -30.74
C ASP A 281 12.26 -25.96 -30.21
N GLU A 282 13.52 -25.56 -30.35
CA GLU A 282 14.67 -26.28 -29.80
C GLU A 282 14.57 -26.38 -28.28
N LEU A 283 14.25 -25.28 -27.58
CA LEU A 283 14.04 -25.28 -26.14
C LEU A 283 12.83 -26.13 -25.71
N LEU A 284 11.71 -26.05 -26.41
CA LEU A 284 10.53 -26.86 -26.12
C LEU A 284 10.84 -28.36 -26.25
N SER A 285 11.51 -28.78 -27.32
CA SER A 285 11.94 -30.17 -27.47
C SER A 285 12.91 -30.60 -26.37
N SER A 286 13.85 -29.72 -25.99
CA SER A 286 14.85 -30.01 -24.97
C SER A 286 14.20 -30.14 -23.59
N THR A 287 13.28 -29.23 -23.24
CA THR A 287 12.52 -29.30 -21.99
C THR A 287 11.66 -30.57 -21.91
N GLU A 288 10.97 -30.94 -23.00
CA GLU A 288 10.18 -32.18 -23.07
C GLU A 288 11.05 -33.45 -22.89
N GLN A 289 12.29 -33.45 -23.42
CA GLN A 289 13.23 -34.55 -23.23
C GLN A 289 13.76 -34.60 -21.79
N THR A 290 14.15 -33.47 -21.22
CA THR A 290 14.65 -33.40 -19.83
C THR A 290 13.59 -33.72 -18.80
N ARG A 291 12.31 -33.52 -19.11
CA ARG A 291 11.20 -33.99 -18.28
C ARG A 291 11.24 -35.51 -18.03
N LYS A 292 11.88 -36.28 -18.92
CA LYS A 292 11.99 -37.73 -18.84
C LYS A 292 13.34 -38.23 -18.31
N THR A 293 14.33 -37.34 -18.11
CA THR A 293 15.73 -37.72 -17.85
C THR A 293 16.35 -36.93 -16.70
N SER A 294 17.33 -37.51 -16.00
CA SER A 294 17.88 -36.95 -14.76
C SER A 294 18.97 -35.85 -14.84
N PRO A 295 19.66 -35.52 -15.96
CA PRO A 295 20.74 -34.52 -15.95
C PRO A 295 20.20 -33.07 -16.03
N VAL A 296 19.31 -32.72 -15.10
CA VAL A 296 18.53 -31.47 -15.10
C VAL A 296 19.40 -30.24 -14.86
N LYS A 297 20.42 -30.33 -13.99
CA LYS A 297 21.32 -29.20 -13.67
C LYS A 297 22.11 -28.71 -14.89
N ASP A 298 22.65 -29.63 -15.67
CA ASP A 298 23.42 -29.31 -16.88
C ASP A 298 22.51 -28.78 -18.00
N ALA A 299 21.27 -29.26 -18.07
CA ALA A 299 20.30 -28.75 -19.01
C ALA A 299 19.97 -27.27 -18.77
N PHE A 300 19.71 -26.85 -17.51
CA PHE A 300 19.46 -25.44 -17.20
C PHE A 300 20.63 -24.54 -17.59
N LYS A 301 21.88 -24.96 -17.34
CA LYS A 301 23.06 -24.18 -17.77
C LYS A 301 23.11 -24.04 -19.29
N LYS A 302 22.72 -25.07 -20.04
CA LYS A 302 22.68 -25.03 -21.51
C LYS A 302 21.57 -24.13 -22.05
N TRP A 303 20.44 -24.02 -21.37
CA TRP A 303 19.31 -23.18 -21.82
C TRP A 303 19.49 -21.69 -21.51
N LEU A 304 20.28 -21.35 -20.48
CA LEU A 304 20.44 -19.99 -19.98
C LEU A 304 20.70 -18.93 -21.07
N PRO A 305 21.60 -19.13 -22.06
CA PRO A 305 21.83 -18.15 -23.12
C PRO A 305 20.58 -17.88 -23.97
N SER A 306 19.77 -18.91 -24.23
CA SER A 306 18.52 -18.80 -24.99
C SER A 306 17.47 -17.99 -24.24
N PHE A 307 17.34 -18.15 -22.92
CA PHE A 307 16.43 -17.35 -22.10
C PHE A 307 16.85 -15.88 -22.04
N ARG A 308 18.15 -15.60 -21.90
CA ARG A 308 18.68 -14.23 -21.95
C ARG A 308 18.39 -13.56 -23.30
N LEU A 309 18.58 -14.29 -24.41
CA LEU A 309 18.28 -13.81 -25.76
C LEU A 309 16.78 -13.49 -25.93
N ILE A 310 15.89 -14.42 -25.53
CA ILE A 310 14.44 -14.24 -25.59
C ILE A 310 14.01 -13.00 -24.80
N SER A 311 14.51 -12.86 -23.56
CA SER A 311 14.24 -11.69 -22.70
C SER A 311 14.67 -10.40 -23.39
N THR A 312 15.85 -10.38 -24.03
CA THR A 312 16.37 -9.18 -24.71
C THR A 312 15.55 -8.80 -25.94
N ILE A 313 15.07 -9.78 -26.72
CA ILE A 313 14.24 -9.54 -27.91
C ILE A 313 12.87 -8.97 -27.51
N ILE A 314 12.23 -9.57 -26.50
CA ILE A 314 10.89 -9.17 -26.05
C ILE A 314 10.95 -7.88 -25.22
N GLY A 315 12.03 -7.67 -24.47
CA GLY A 315 12.26 -6.42 -23.72
C GLY A 315 12.42 -5.19 -24.60
N ASN A 316 12.81 -5.35 -25.87
CA ASN A 316 13.02 -4.22 -26.78
C ASN A 316 11.73 -3.84 -27.54
N PRO A 317 11.11 -2.67 -27.28
CA PRO A 317 9.79 -2.34 -27.82
C PRO A 317 9.77 -2.17 -29.34
N CYS A 318 10.87 -1.73 -29.95
CA CYS A 318 10.95 -1.52 -31.41
C CYS A 318 11.11 -2.83 -32.19
N ILE A 319 11.67 -3.86 -31.54
CA ILE A 319 11.93 -5.17 -32.14
C ILE A 319 10.75 -6.09 -31.89
N ARG A 320 10.24 -6.08 -30.65
CA ARG A 320 9.14 -6.91 -30.18
C ARG A 320 7.94 -6.88 -31.13
N SER A 321 7.43 -5.70 -31.47
CA SER A 321 6.24 -5.50 -32.32
C SER A 321 6.39 -6.11 -33.72
N ARG A 322 7.62 -6.26 -34.21
CA ARG A 322 7.93 -6.78 -35.55
C ARG A 322 8.30 -8.26 -35.56
N VAL A 323 8.83 -8.75 -34.44
CA VAL A 323 9.46 -10.08 -34.34
C VAL A 323 8.55 -11.10 -33.65
N VAL A 324 7.80 -10.67 -32.63
CA VAL A 324 7.00 -11.56 -31.79
C VAL A 324 5.67 -11.86 -32.46
N THR A 325 5.36 -13.15 -32.60
CA THR A 325 4.09 -13.62 -33.15
C THR A 325 3.22 -14.27 -32.08
N LEU A 326 1.91 -14.42 -32.37
CA LEU A 326 0.97 -15.17 -31.54
C LEU A 326 1.50 -16.57 -31.18
N MET A 327 2.06 -17.29 -32.16
CA MET A 327 2.62 -18.63 -31.97
C MET A 327 3.87 -18.62 -31.09
N SER A 328 4.71 -17.59 -31.20
CA SER A 328 5.88 -17.42 -30.34
C SER A 328 5.47 -17.27 -28.87
N ILE A 329 4.42 -16.50 -28.58
CA ILE A 329 3.89 -16.30 -27.22
C ILE A 329 3.32 -17.59 -26.64
N LYS A 330 2.49 -18.33 -27.42
CA LYS A 330 1.97 -19.64 -26.98
C LYS A 330 3.09 -20.63 -26.65
N LYS A 331 4.14 -20.67 -27.49
CA LYS A 331 5.33 -21.50 -27.25
C LYS A 331 6.05 -21.09 -25.96
N LEU A 332 6.19 -19.79 -25.68
CA LEU A 332 6.78 -19.28 -24.44
C LEU A 332 6.01 -19.73 -23.20
N PHE A 333 4.67 -19.60 -23.20
CA PHE A 333 3.87 -19.98 -22.04
C PHE A 333 3.92 -21.49 -21.79
N LYS A 334 3.89 -22.30 -22.85
CA LYS A 334 4.11 -23.75 -22.75
C LYS A 334 5.52 -24.08 -22.22
N LEU A 335 6.55 -23.34 -22.66
CA LEU A 335 7.93 -23.53 -22.21
C LEU A 335 8.07 -23.25 -20.71
N PHE A 336 7.46 -22.17 -20.22
CA PHE A 336 7.48 -21.84 -18.78
C PHE A 336 6.71 -22.87 -17.95
N SER A 337 5.58 -23.37 -18.44
CA SER A 337 4.86 -24.49 -17.81
C SER A 337 5.73 -25.75 -17.72
N ASN A 338 6.46 -26.10 -18.79
CA ASN A 338 7.39 -27.23 -18.79
C ASN A 338 8.52 -27.05 -17.75
N ILE A 339 9.09 -25.86 -17.62
CA ILE A 339 10.14 -25.59 -16.62
C ILE A 339 9.60 -25.81 -15.21
N LYS A 340 8.40 -25.30 -14.92
CA LYS A 340 7.73 -25.54 -13.64
C LYS A 340 7.58 -27.03 -13.36
N LEU A 341 7.06 -27.80 -14.32
CA LEU A 341 6.89 -29.25 -14.19
C LEU A 341 8.21 -30.00 -13.96
N ILE A 342 9.29 -29.60 -14.62
CA ILE A 342 10.62 -30.19 -14.42
C ILE A 342 11.14 -29.91 -13.01
N ALA A 343 10.96 -28.68 -12.51
CA ALA A 343 11.34 -28.31 -11.15
C ALA A 343 10.52 -29.06 -10.08
N GLU A 344 9.26 -29.39 -10.35
CA GLU A 344 8.42 -30.21 -9.47
C GLU A 344 8.85 -31.69 -9.49
N LEU A 345 9.08 -32.26 -10.67
CA LEU A 345 9.49 -33.67 -10.84
C LEU A 345 10.87 -33.96 -10.24
N HIS A 346 11.78 -32.99 -10.28
CA HIS A 346 13.16 -33.13 -9.81
C HIS A 346 13.47 -32.18 -8.65
N SER A 347 12.54 -32.05 -7.70
CA SER A 347 12.59 -31.11 -6.58
C SER A 347 13.92 -31.08 -5.82
N GLU A 348 14.48 -32.24 -5.47
CA GLU A 348 15.75 -32.34 -4.73
C GLU A 348 16.96 -31.87 -5.54
N LEU A 349 16.92 -32.05 -6.86
CA LEU A 349 18.02 -31.66 -7.76
C LEU A 349 17.95 -30.21 -8.19
N THR A 350 16.81 -29.55 -8.01
CA THR A 350 16.55 -28.18 -8.51
C THR A 350 16.56 -27.11 -7.42
N LYS A 351 16.45 -27.50 -6.15
CA LYS A 351 16.60 -26.57 -5.01
C LYS A 351 17.97 -25.89 -5.04
N GLY A 352 17.98 -24.56 -4.98
CA GLY A 352 19.20 -23.74 -4.91
C GLY A 352 20.08 -23.75 -6.17
N VAL A 353 19.56 -24.22 -7.31
CA VAL A 353 20.30 -24.20 -8.58
C VAL A 353 20.28 -22.79 -9.16
N SER A 354 21.43 -22.11 -9.18
CA SER A 354 21.54 -20.72 -9.68
C SER A 354 21.09 -20.55 -11.13
N SER A 355 21.34 -21.53 -12.00
CA SER A 355 20.89 -21.44 -13.40
C SER A 355 19.36 -21.49 -13.52
N LEU A 356 18.65 -22.17 -12.61
CA LEU A 356 17.18 -22.17 -12.58
C LEU A 356 16.64 -20.84 -12.08
N THR A 357 17.23 -20.26 -11.03
CA THR A 357 16.79 -18.95 -10.52
C THR A 357 17.02 -17.84 -11.54
N GLU A 358 18.13 -17.87 -12.28
CA GLU A 358 18.38 -16.96 -13.41
C GLU A 358 17.38 -17.17 -14.56
N ILE A 359 17.05 -18.41 -14.91
CA ILE A 359 16.02 -18.71 -15.93
C ILE A 359 14.66 -18.15 -15.49
N ILE A 360 14.28 -18.30 -14.22
CA ILE A 360 13.03 -17.73 -13.68
C ILE A 360 13.07 -16.20 -13.72
N SER A 361 14.21 -15.58 -13.42
CA SER A 361 14.39 -14.12 -13.53
C SER A 361 14.22 -13.63 -14.97
N TYR A 362 14.86 -14.27 -15.96
CA TYR A 362 14.67 -13.93 -17.38
C TYR A 362 13.24 -14.18 -17.85
N THR A 363 12.59 -15.25 -17.34
CA THR A 363 11.16 -15.53 -17.60
C THR A 363 10.28 -14.39 -17.08
N SER A 364 10.56 -13.91 -15.86
CA SER A 364 9.88 -12.75 -15.25
C SER A 364 10.03 -11.51 -16.10
N GLN A 365 11.25 -11.16 -16.48
CA GLN A 365 11.52 -10.00 -17.35
C GLN A 365 10.81 -10.13 -18.70
N THR A 366 10.78 -11.33 -19.28
CA THR A 366 10.12 -11.59 -20.56
C THR A 366 8.61 -11.38 -20.46
N LEU A 367 7.98 -11.93 -19.42
CA LEU A 367 6.53 -11.82 -19.21
C LEU A 367 6.12 -10.41 -18.79
N ASP A 368 6.90 -9.75 -17.94
CA ASP A 368 6.71 -8.35 -17.57
C ASP A 368 6.82 -7.43 -18.80
N ALA A 369 7.83 -7.63 -19.66
CA ALA A 369 7.96 -6.90 -20.92
C ALA A 369 6.79 -7.18 -21.88
N PHE A 370 6.22 -8.39 -21.87
CA PHE A 370 5.03 -8.72 -22.64
C PHE A 370 3.78 -8.03 -22.09
N VAL A 371 3.56 -8.01 -20.77
CA VAL A 371 2.38 -7.34 -20.18
C VAL A 371 2.47 -5.81 -20.32
N ARG A 372 3.67 -5.23 -20.29
CA ARG A 372 3.88 -3.81 -20.60
C ARG A 372 3.74 -3.48 -22.10
N ALA A 373 3.64 -4.48 -22.95
CA ALA A 373 3.53 -4.33 -24.38
C ALA A 373 2.10 -4.00 -24.83
N ARG A 374 1.68 -2.74 -24.67
CA ARG A 374 0.35 -2.27 -25.11
C ARG A 374 0.01 -2.67 -26.56
N ASP A 375 0.99 -2.62 -27.46
CA ASP A 375 0.89 -3.07 -28.85
C ASP A 375 0.54 -4.56 -28.98
N LEU A 376 1.19 -5.42 -28.19
CA LEU A 376 0.91 -6.86 -28.21
C LEU A 376 -0.37 -7.21 -27.44
N LEU A 377 -0.67 -6.52 -26.34
CA LEU A 377 -1.91 -6.71 -25.59
C LEU A 377 -3.13 -6.40 -26.45
N ALA A 378 -3.06 -5.36 -27.29
CA ALA A 378 -4.11 -5.03 -28.26
C ALA A 378 -4.35 -6.18 -29.25
N LEU A 379 -3.27 -6.78 -29.73
CA LEU A 379 -3.30 -7.79 -30.80
C LEU A 379 -3.64 -9.20 -30.29
N PHE A 380 -3.21 -9.53 -29.07
CA PHE A 380 -3.21 -10.90 -28.52
C PHE A 380 -3.93 -11.01 -27.18
N SER A 381 -4.94 -10.18 -26.96
CA SER A 381 -5.69 -10.09 -25.70
C SER A 381 -6.34 -11.40 -25.26
N GLU A 382 -6.79 -12.25 -26.19
CA GLU A 382 -7.43 -13.54 -25.86
C GLU A 382 -6.48 -14.53 -25.16
N ILE A 383 -5.17 -14.49 -25.48
CA ILE A 383 -4.18 -15.39 -24.89
C ILE A 383 -4.04 -15.14 -23.38
N LEU A 384 -4.35 -13.93 -22.91
CA LEU A 384 -4.27 -13.61 -21.48
C LEU A 384 -5.17 -14.53 -20.66
N LEU A 385 -6.40 -14.75 -21.12
CA LEU A 385 -7.36 -15.64 -20.48
C LEU A 385 -7.07 -17.12 -20.76
N SER A 386 -6.76 -17.48 -22.01
CA SER A 386 -6.62 -18.89 -22.39
C SER A 386 -5.33 -19.55 -21.91
N ASP A 387 -4.24 -18.80 -21.77
CA ASP A 387 -2.91 -19.36 -21.54
C ASP A 387 -2.15 -18.66 -20.38
N LEU A 388 -2.14 -17.31 -20.30
CA LEU A 388 -1.33 -16.59 -19.29
C LEU A 388 -1.88 -16.76 -17.86
N LEU A 389 -3.17 -16.53 -17.64
CA LEU A 389 -3.78 -16.69 -16.32
C LEU A 389 -3.71 -18.15 -15.85
N PRO A 390 -4.05 -19.18 -16.66
CA PRO A 390 -3.83 -20.57 -16.26
C PRO A 390 -2.38 -20.87 -15.86
N LEU A 391 -1.39 -20.33 -16.59
CA LEU A 391 0.02 -20.44 -16.22
C LEU A 391 0.29 -19.79 -14.84
N CYS A 392 -0.18 -18.57 -14.61
CA CYS A 392 0.00 -17.88 -13.32
C CYS A 392 -0.65 -18.66 -12.16
N SER A 393 -1.85 -19.22 -12.37
CA SER A 393 -2.51 -20.06 -11.38
C SER A 393 -1.70 -21.31 -11.06
N GLN A 394 -1.11 -21.96 -12.07
CA GLN A 394 -0.23 -23.11 -11.86
C GLN A 394 1.01 -22.74 -11.05
N LEU A 395 1.62 -21.58 -11.33
CA LEU A 395 2.82 -21.09 -10.66
C LEU A 395 2.58 -20.76 -9.18
N LEU A 396 1.45 -20.13 -8.84
CA LEU A 396 1.08 -19.82 -7.44
C LEU A 396 0.83 -21.05 -6.57
N VAL A 397 0.51 -22.18 -7.19
CA VAL A 397 0.16 -23.44 -6.49
C VAL A 397 1.36 -24.41 -6.45
N SER A 398 2.55 -24.01 -6.92
CA SER A 398 3.71 -24.91 -6.97
C SER A 398 4.11 -25.45 -5.59
N SER A 399 4.57 -26.70 -5.56
CA SER A 399 5.05 -27.37 -4.34
C SER A 399 6.56 -27.22 -4.12
N THR A 400 7.31 -26.79 -5.15
CA THR A 400 8.77 -26.64 -5.14
C THR A 400 9.16 -25.26 -5.66
N ASN A 401 10.26 -24.69 -5.15
CA ASN A 401 10.73 -23.32 -5.46
C ASN A 401 9.58 -22.30 -5.45
N VAL A 402 8.77 -22.40 -4.38
CA VAL A 402 7.50 -21.70 -4.29
C VAL A 402 7.72 -20.19 -4.23
N GLU A 403 8.85 -19.75 -3.69
CA GLU A 403 9.19 -18.33 -3.63
C GLU A 403 9.40 -17.75 -5.03
N GLU A 404 10.24 -18.38 -5.85
CA GLU A 404 10.59 -17.87 -7.18
C GLU A 404 9.40 -17.93 -8.14
N PHE A 405 8.61 -19.01 -8.11
CA PHE A 405 7.42 -19.12 -8.97
C PHE A 405 6.26 -18.23 -8.51
N SER A 406 6.06 -18.05 -7.20
CA SER A 406 5.04 -17.13 -6.70
C SER A 406 5.42 -15.68 -6.97
N LEU A 407 6.70 -15.34 -6.81
CA LEU A 407 7.24 -14.03 -7.17
C LEU A 407 6.97 -13.73 -8.66
N LEU A 408 7.30 -14.67 -9.54
CA LEU A 408 7.04 -14.56 -10.97
C LEU A 408 5.55 -14.29 -11.26
N ALA A 409 4.66 -15.13 -10.72
CA ALA A 409 3.23 -14.99 -10.95
C ALA A 409 2.68 -13.66 -10.42
N LEU A 410 3.05 -13.27 -9.20
CA LEU A 410 2.57 -12.04 -8.58
C LEU A 410 3.06 -10.78 -9.31
N CYS A 411 4.28 -10.77 -9.84
CA CYS A 411 4.77 -9.66 -10.67
C CYS A 411 3.91 -9.48 -11.92
N ILE A 412 3.62 -10.57 -12.63
CA ILE A 412 2.79 -10.57 -13.85
C ILE A 412 1.37 -10.09 -13.54
N LEU A 413 0.76 -10.63 -12.50
CA LEU A 413 -0.61 -10.29 -12.11
C LEU A 413 -0.73 -8.82 -11.67
N ASN A 414 0.24 -8.28 -10.94
CA ASN A 414 0.27 -6.87 -10.56
C ASN A 414 0.46 -5.95 -11.77
N GLU A 415 1.27 -6.33 -12.74
CA GLU A 415 1.46 -5.55 -13.97
C GLU A 415 0.17 -5.55 -14.81
N LEU A 416 -0.52 -6.69 -14.91
CA LEU A 416 -1.81 -6.79 -15.60
C LEU A 416 -2.88 -5.94 -14.91
N LEU A 417 -2.94 -5.95 -13.58
CA LEU A 417 -3.81 -5.07 -12.79
C LEU A 417 -3.49 -3.59 -13.00
N THR A 418 -2.20 -3.26 -13.17
CA THR A 418 -1.77 -1.88 -13.44
C THR A 418 -2.30 -1.41 -14.79
N GLU A 419 -2.21 -2.23 -15.84
CA GLU A 419 -2.79 -1.90 -17.17
C GLU A 419 -4.32 -1.80 -17.12
N LEU A 420 -5.00 -2.66 -16.36
CA LEU A 420 -6.47 -2.60 -16.19
C LEU A 420 -6.95 -1.36 -15.43
N LYS A 421 -6.08 -0.72 -14.65
CA LYS A 421 -6.39 0.51 -13.90
C LYS A 421 -6.27 1.77 -14.77
N LEU A 422 -5.56 1.70 -15.88
CA LEU A 422 -5.36 2.86 -16.76
C LEU A 422 -6.67 3.24 -17.44
N THR A 423 -6.93 4.55 -17.52
CA THR A 423 -8.14 5.09 -18.15
C THR A 423 -8.22 4.78 -19.65
N ASP A 424 -7.05 4.63 -20.28
CA ASP A 424 -6.85 4.30 -21.68
C ASP A 424 -6.41 2.83 -21.86
N CYS A 425 -7.00 1.92 -21.07
CA CYS A 425 -6.69 0.49 -21.15
C CYS A 425 -6.88 -0.04 -22.58
N VAL A 426 -5.84 -0.69 -23.10
CA VAL A 426 -5.79 -1.13 -24.51
C VAL A 426 -6.59 -2.41 -24.75
N LEU A 427 -6.93 -3.14 -23.68
CA LEU A 427 -7.70 -4.39 -23.77
C LEU A 427 -9.17 -4.13 -24.13
N PRO A 428 -9.81 -4.98 -24.95
CA PRO A 428 -11.26 -4.90 -25.20
C PRO A 428 -12.07 -5.01 -23.90
N SER A 429 -13.19 -4.28 -23.81
CA SER A 429 -14.01 -4.21 -22.58
C SER A 429 -14.51 -5.56 -22.07
N HIS A 430 -14.89 -6.47 -22.97
CA HIS A 430 -15.30 -7.83 -22.60
C HIS A 430 -14.16 -8.62 -21.95
N ILE A 431 -12.94 -8.53 -22.50
CA ILE A 431 -11.75 -9.18 -21.96
C ILE A 431 -11.35 -8.57 -20.62
N GLN A 432 -11.43 -7.23 -20.48
CA GLN A 432 -11.18 -6.58 -19.19
C GLN A 432 -12.10 -7.14 -18.10
N ARG A 433 -13.40 -7.28 -18.40
CA ARG A 433 -14.39 -7.83 -17.46
C ARG A 433 -14.06 -9.26 -17.08
N ASP A 434 -13.78 -10.10 -18.07
CA ASP A 434 -13.51 -11.53 -17.86
C ASP A 434 -12.18 -11.74 -17.10
N ILE A 435 -11.14 -10.94 -17.37
CA ILE A 435 -9.89 -10.96 -16.60
C ILE A 435 -10.15 -10.52 -15.15
N LYS A 436 -10.87 -9.41 -14.93
CA LYS A 436 -11.21 -8.96 -13.56
C LYS A 436 -11.95 -10.05 -12.79
N GLN A 437 -12.89 -10.73 -13.44
CA GLN A 437 -13.64 -11.83 -12.84
C GLN A 437 -12.71 -13.00 -12.47
N GLU A 438 -11.82 -13.42 -13.37
CA GLU A 438 -10.87 -14.51 -13.12
C GLU A 438 -9.88 -14.17 -11.99
N LEU A 439 -9.31 -12.97 -12.01
CA LEU A 439 -8.42 -12.46 -10.94
C LEU A 439 -9.13 -12.46 -9.57
N HIS A 440 -10.41 -12.11 -9.55
CA HIS A 440 -11.20 -12.08 -8.34
C HIS A 440 -11.63 -13.47 -7.85
N GLN A 441 -12.09 -14.36 -8.73
CA GLN A 441 -12.64 -15.66 -8.35
C GLN A 441 -11.57 -16.72 -8.09
N THR A 442 -10.49 -16.71 -8.87
CA THR A 442 -9.45 -17.76 -8.82
C THR A 442 -8.24 -17.30 -8.01
N PHE A 443 -7.72 -16.10 -8.27
CA PHE A 443 -6.43 -15.67 -7.73
C PHE A 443 -6.51 -15.07 -6.34
N LEU A 444 -7.51 -14.22 -6.08
CA LEU A 444 -7.67 -13.57 -4.78
C LEU A 444 -7.74 -14.57 -3.62
N PRO A 445 -8.54 -15.68 -3.67
CA PRO A 445 -8.53 -16.69 -2.60
C PRO A 445 -7.17 -17.37 -2.41
N ILE A 446 -6.50 -17.76 -3.51
CA ILE A 446 -5.20 -18.43 -3.47
C ILE A 446 -4.15 -17.53 -2.79
N ILE A 447 -4.13 -16.25 -3.14
CA ILE A 447 -3.20 -15.27 -2.60
C ILE A 447 -3.49 -15.05 -1.11
N CYS A 448 -4.76 -14.84 -0.75
CA CYS A 448 -5.18 -14.65 0.63
C CYS A 448 -4.80 -15.82 1.54
N ASP A 449 -4.97 -17.06 1.07
CA ASP A 449 -4.76 -18.25 1.90
C ASP A 449 -3.30 -18.72 1.97
N ARG A 450 -2.49 -18.48 0.93
CA ARG A 450 -1.16 -19.13 0.81
C ARG A 450 0.04 -18.19 0.75
N HIS A 451 -0.15 -16.91 0.40
CA HIS A 451 0.95 -16.03 0.01
C HIS A 451 1.11 -14.77 0.87
N ILE A 452 0.07 -14.34 1.59
CA ILE A 452 0.14 -13.13 2.44
C ILE A 452 1.16 -13.25 3.58
N LEU A 453 1.20 -14.39 4.28
CA LEU A 453 2.07 -14.58 5.45
C LEU A 453 3.52 -14.98 5.10
N ARG A 454 3.94 -14.81 3.83
CA ARG A 454 5.30 -15.14 3.38
C ARG A 454 6.25 -13.98 3.59
N GLU A 455 7.55 -14.23 3.44
CA GLU A 455 8.57 -13.19 3.54
C GLU A 455 8.53 -12.21 2.34
N GLU A 456 9.11 -11.02 2.53
CA GLU A 456 9.28 -10.05 1.45
C GLU A 456 10.19 -10.59 0.33
N PRO A 457 9.88 -10.34 -0.95
CA PRO A 457 8.89 -9.38 -1.48
C PRO A 457 7.49 -9.95 -1.76
N ILE A 458 7.25 -11.24 -1.52
CA ILE A 458 6.00 -11.93 -1.90
C ILE A 458 4.79 -11.35 -1.17
N ALA A 459 4.90 -11.14 0.14
CA ALA A 459 3.82 -10.52 0.91
C ALA A 459 3.49 -9.12 0.40
N LEU A 460 4.50 -8.29 0.09
CA LEU A 460 4.29 -6.93 -0.42
C LEU A 460 3.56 -6.92 -1.77
N LEU A 461 3.95 -7.81 -2.69
CA LEU A 461 3.27 -7.96 -3.99
C LEU A 461 1.85 -8.51 -3.83
N SER A 462 1.62 -9.39 -2.86
CA SER A 462 0.29 -9.90 -2.51
C SER A 462 -0.62 -8.79 -2.00
N LEU A 463 -0.11 -7.92 -1.11
CA LEU A 463 -0.84 -6.74 -0.62
C LEU A 463 -1.20 -5.78 -1.74
N ARG A 464 -0.24 -5.47 -2.63
CA ARG A 464 -0.48 -4.62 -3.81
C ARG A 464 -1.52 -5.21 -4.74
N PHE A 465 -1.48 -6.53 -4.95
CA PHE A 465 -2.47 -7.24 -5.76
C PHE A 465 -3.87 -7.07 -5.17
N ILE A 466 -4.04 -7.37 -3.88
CA ILE A 466 -5.32 -7.29 -3.15
C ILE A 466 -5.87 -5.86 -3.19
N GLN A 467 -5.03 -4.87 -2.91
CA GLN A 467 -5.42 -3.47 -2.95
C GLN A 467 -5.92 -3.08 -4.35
N THR A 468 -5.18 -3.44 -5.39
CA THR A 468 -5.50 -3.01 -6.76
C THR A 468 -6.73 -3.72 -7.30
N ILE A 469 -6.86 -5.04 -7.11
CA ILE A 469 -8.05 -5.78 -7.55
C ILE A 469 -9.30 -5.28 -6.82
N TRP A 470 -9.20 -4.96 -5.52
CA TRP A 470 -10.33 -4.43 -4.75
C TRP A 470 -10.89 -3.14 -5.36
N THR A 471 -10.02 -2.24 -5.83
CA THR A 471 -10.47 -0.99 -6.48
C THR A 471 -11.06 -1.19 -7.88
N LEU A 472 -10.86 -2.35 -8.51
CA LEU A 472 -11.25 -2.60 -9.89
C LEU A 472 -12.52 -3.44 -10.06
N ILE A 473 -12.92 -4.15 -9.01
CA ILE A 473 -14.10 -5.04 -9.00
C ILE A 473 -15.34 -4.29 -8.55
N ASP A 474 -16.49 -4.71 -9.08
CA ASP A 474 -17.77 -4.33 -8.51
C ASP A 474 -17.92 -5.05 -7.17
N HIS A 475 -18.12 -4.30 -6.08
CA HIS A 475 -18.27 -4.79 -4.70
C HIS A 475 -19.60 -5.56 -4.50
N THR A 476 -19.78 -6.62 -5.28
CA THR A 476 -20.94 -7.51 -5.24
C THR A 476 -20.95 -8.34 -3.96
N PRO A 477 -22.11 -8.82 -3.49
CA PRO A 477 -22.18 -9.65 -2.28
C PRO A 477 -21.27 -10.88 -2.30
N ILE A 478 -21.03 -11.45 -3.49
CA ILE A 478 -20.12 -12.59 -3.70
C ILE A 478 -18.68 -12.18 -3.39
N SER A 479 -18.24 -10.98 -3.82
CA SER A 479 -16.90 -10.47 -3.54
C SER A 479 -16.62 -10.28 -2.04
N LEU A 480 -17.61 -9.74 -1.33
CA LEU A 480 -17.56 -9.56 0.12
C LEU A 480 -17.52 -10.93 0.83
N SER A 481 -18.27 -11.92 0.33
CA SER A 481 -18.29 -13.28 0.88
C SER A 481 -16.96 -14.02 0.73
N ILE A 482 -16.27 -13.84 -0.39
CA ILE A 482 -14.96 -14.46 -0.62
C ILE A 482 -13.94 -13.94 0.39
N LEU A 483 -13.90 -12.63 0.62
CA LEU A 483 -12.97 -12.03 1.58
C LEU A 483 -13.36 -12.30 3.03
N SER A 484 -14.64 -12.27 3.37
CA SER A 484 -15.08 -12.55 4.75
C SER A 484 -14.85 -14.00 5.17
N GLN A 485 -14.91 -14.94 4.21
CA GLN A 485 -14.56 -16.35 4.43
C GLN A 485 -13.05 -16.59 4.44
N SER A 486 -12.26 -15.71 3.83
CA SER A 486 -10.81 -15.82 3.80
C SER A 486 -10.17 -15.47 5.16
N LYS A 487 -8.98 -16.02 5.43
CA LYS A 487 -8.18 -15.64 6.61
C LYS A 487 -7.38 -14.33 6.41
N LEU A 488 -7.85 -13.45 5.51
CA LEU A 488 -7.15 -12.21 5.14
C LEU A 488 -6.93 -11.27 6.33
N ILE A 489 -8.02 -10.80 6.97
CA ILE A 489 -7.92 -9.80 8.05
C ILE A 489 -7.06 -10.32 9.23
N PRO A 490 -7.22 -11.57 9.73
CA PRO A 490 -6.35 -12.09 10.77
C PRO A 490 -4.88 -12.18 10.32
N SER A 491 -4.64 -12.50 9.04
CA SER A 491 -3.28 -12.55 8.48
C SER A 491 -2.64 -11.15 8.42
N LEU A 492 -3.40 -10.12 8.03
CA LEU A 492 -2.91 -8.73 8.04
C LEU A 492 -2.56 -8.27 9.45
N PHE A 493 -3.40 -8.59 10.45
CA PHE A 493 -3.08 -8.30 11.85
C PHE A 493 -1.86 -9.08 12.33
N THR A 494 -1.69 -10.34 11.90
CA THR A 494 -0.49 -11.13 12.21
C THR A 494 0.78 -10.51 11.61
N LEU A 495 0.74 -10.02 10.37
CA LEU A 495 1.86 -9.31 9.73
C LEU A 495 2.25 -8.04 10.50
N ILE A 496 1.27 -7.26 10.95
CA ILE A 496 1.51 -6.09 11.82
C ILE A 496 2.24 -6.53 13.09
N MET A 497 1.80 -7.62 13.71
CA MET A 497 2.39 -8.11 14.97
C MET A 497 3.80 -8.68 14.77
N GLN A 498 4.11 -9.29 13.62
CA GLN A 498 5.44 -9.80 13.27
C GLN A 498 6.45 -8.68 13.01
N HIS A 499 6.00 -7.52 12.51
CA HIS A 499 6.86 -6.38 12.15
C HIS A 499 6.82 -5.23 13.18
N LYS A 500 6.48 -5.52 14.44
CA LYS A 500 6.41 -4.53 15.53
C LYS A 500 7.69 -3.72 15.75
N ASP A 501 8.85 -4.31 15.48
CA ASP A 501 10.15 -3.66 15.69
C ASP A 501 10.44 -2.55 14.64
N LYS A 502 9.69 -2.53 13.52
CA LYS A 502 9.81 -1.54 12.44
C LYS A 502 8.44 -0.97 12.06
N PRO A 503 7.75 -0.25 12.97
CA PRO A 503 6.37 0.15 12.74
C PRO A 503 6.26 1.21 11.64
N THR A 504 7.33 1.95 11.34
CA THR A 504 7.39 2.99 10.30
C THR A 504 7.85 2.48 8.93
N GLY A 505 8.03 1.16 8.77
CA GLY A 505 8.54 0.58 7.53
C GLY A 505 7.54 0.64 6.35
N PRO A 506 8.03 0.63 5.10
CA PRO A 506 7.18 0.60 3.90
C PRO A 506 6.28 -0.65 3.83
N PHE A 507 6.69 -1.74 4.46
CA PHE A 507 5.86 -2.94 4.58
C PHE A 507 4.61 -2.71 5.42
N ILE A 508 4.76 -2.13 6.62
CA ILE A 508 3.62 -1.74 7.47
C ILE A 508 2.75 -0.73 6.73
N GLN A 509 3.34 0.23 6.01
CA GLN A 509 2.57 1.12 5.14
C GLN A 509 1.69 0.36 4.15
N GLY A 510 2.25 -0.67 3.48
CA GLY A 510 1.50 -1.53 2.57
C GLY A 510 0.36 -2.29 3.23
N VAL A 511 0.58 -2.82 4.44
CA VAL A 511 -0.46 -3.53 5.21
C VAL A 511 -1.58 -2.57 5.63
N VAL A 512 -1.24 -1.40 6.17
CA VAL A 512 -2.23 -0.39 6.59
C VAL A 512 -2.99 0.14 5.38
N SER A 513 -2.31 0.47 4.29
CA SER A 513 -2.93 0.90 3.02
C SER A 513 -3.94 -0.14 2.50
N CYS A 514 -3.62 -1.43 2.63
CA CYS A 514 -4.55 -2.51 2.30
C CYS A 514 -5.80 -2.51 3.21
N LEU A 515 -5.62 -2.39 4.53
CA LEU A 515 -6.73 -2.28 5.50
C LEU A 515 -7.58 -1.03 5.23
N THR A 516 -6.96 0.12 4.98
CA THR A 516 -7.64 1.35 4.59
C THR A 516 -8.47 1.08 3.35
N THR A 517 -7.90 0.56 2.27
CA THR A 517 -8.62 0.32 1.01
C THR A 517 -9.81 -0.65 1.18
N LEU A 518 -9.64 -1.72 1.95
CA LEU A 518 -10.73 -2.68 2.24
C LEU A 518 -11.85 -2.04 3.08
N SER A 519 -11.53 -1.09 3.96
CA SER A 519 -12.49 -0.37 4.81
C SER A 519 -13.42 0.58 4.03
N GLU A 520 -13.35 0.67 2.70
CA GLU A 520 -14.31 1.46 1.91
C GLU A 520 -15.73 0.89 1.94
N GLN A 521 -15.85 -0.42 2.14
CA GLN A 521 -17.13 -1.11 2.22
C GLN A 521 -17.53 -1.33 3.69
N ARG A 522 -18.81 -1.08 4.01
CA ARG A 522 -19.34 -1.11 5.38
C ARG A 522 -19.18 -2.49 6.03
N GLU A 523 -19.41 -3.55 5.25
CA GLU A 523 -19.33 -4.95 5.68
C GLU A 523 -17.89 -5.34 6.05
N MET A 524 -16.89 -4.77 5.34
CA MET A 524 -15.48 -5.02 5.62
C MET A 524 -15.05 -4.32 6.90
N ILE A 525 -15.46 -3.06 7.14
CA ILE A 525 -15.22 -2.37 8.42
C ILE A 525 -15.79 -3.20 9.57
N GLN A 526 -17.05 -3.64 9.43
CA GLN A 526 -17.70 -4.46 10.45
C GLN A 526 -16.89 -5.72 10.78
N THR A 527 -16.49 -6.46 9.74
CA THR A 527 -15.71 -7.69 9.89
C THR A 527 -14.36 -7.41 10.58
N MET A 528 -13.70 -6.31 10.23
CA MET A 528 -12.44 -5.92 10.87
C MET A 528 -12.62 -5.58 12.36
N ILE A 529 -13.67 -4.83 12.72
CA ILE A 529 -13.99 -4.50 14.12
C ILE A 529 -14.24 -5.77 14.93
N GLU A 530 -15.04 -6.70 14.40
CA GLU A 530 -15.34 -7.99 15.03
C GLU A 530 -14.08 -8.83 15.27
N GLN A 531 -13.07 -8.69 14.43
CA GLN A 531 -11.78 -9.38 14.54
C GLN A 531 -10.72 -8.60 15.35
N GLY A 532 -11.05 -7.44 15.91
CA GLY A 532 -10.16 -6.70 16.81
C GLY A 532 -9.42 -5.51 16.19
N LEU A 533 -9.92 -4.89 15.12
CA LEU A 533 -9.32 -3.70 14.50
C LEU A 533 -8.95 -2.61 15.51
N VAL A 534 -9.84 -2.32 16.46
CA VAL A 534 -9.68 -1.22 17.43
C VAL A 534 -8.41 -1.36 18.27
N SER A 535 -8.07 -2.58 18.71
CA SER A 535 -6.86 -2.79 19.53
C SER A 535 -5.59 -2.64 18.68
N VAL A 536 -5.62 -3.12 17.43
CA VAL A 536 -4.52 -3.00 16.48
C VAL A 536 -4.27 -1.55 16.09
N GLN A 537 -5.32 -0.78 15.76
CA GLN A 537 -5.22 0.65 15.46
C GLN A 537 -4.66 1.44 16.64
N LEU A 538 -5.17 1.18 17.84
CA LEU A 538 -4.72 1.87 19.05
C LEU A 538 -3.22 1.64 19.27
N GLN A 539 -2.78 0.38 19.20
CA GLN A 539 -1.38 0.02 19.33
C GLN A 539 -0.53 0.70 18.25
N LEU A 540 -0.88 0.56 16.97
CA LEU A 540 -0.08 1.10 15.87
C LEU A 540 0.04 2.62 15.89
N ILE A 541 -1.05 3.33 16.20
CA ILE A 541 -1.01 4.79 16.30
C ILE A 541 -0.10 5.22 17.46
N GLN A 542 -0.20 4.57 18.62
CA GLN A 542 0.69 4.85 19.76
C GLN A 542 2.15 4.54 19.43
N ASP A 543 2.42 3.42 18.76
CA ASP A 543 3.76 3.06 18.31
C ASP A 543 4.31 4.13 17.35
N GLN A 544 3.57 4.53 16.31
CA GLN A 544 3.99 5.60 15.38
C GLN A 544 4.34 6.91 16.09
N LEU A 545 3.53 7.31 17.07
CA LEU A 545 3.70 8.58 17.80
C LEU A 545 4.90 8.57 18.74
N ASN A 546 5.33 7.39 19.19
CA ASN A 546 6.53 7.23 20.02
C ASN A 546 7.82 7.32 19.19
N PHE A 547 7.77 7.01 17.89
CA PHE A 547 8.89 7.23 16.98
C PHE A 547 8.91 8.69 16.50
N SER A 548 10.10 9.29 16.43
CA SER A 548 10.23 10.66 15.92
C SER A 548 9.75 10.72 14.47
N ILE A 549 8.66 11.46 14.25
CA ILE A 549 8.06 11.66 12.92
C ILE A 549 8.98 12.60 12.11
N THR A 550 10.08 12.06 11.56
CA THR A 550 11.05 12.83 10.77
C THR A 550 11.02 12.47 9.29
N ASP A 551 10.56 11.25 8.96
CA ASP A 551 10.69 10.69 7.62
C ASP A 551 9.34 10.68 6.88
N ARG A 552 9.34 10.94 5.57
CA ARG A 552 8.14 10.94 4.72
C ARG A 552 7.34 9.62 4.78
N ILE A 553 8.04 8.50 4.93
CA ILE A 553 7.40 7.17 5.00
C ILE A 553 6.59 7.05 6.31
N SER A 554 7.16 7.48 7.44
CA SER A 554 6.47 7.50 8.73
C SER A 554 5.23 8.40 8.70
N MET A 555 5.33 9.55 8.02
CA MET A 555 4.19 10.45 7.80
C MET A 555 3.08 9.80 6.97
N ASN A 556 3.43 9.08 5.91
CA ASN A 556 2.45 8.34 5.10
C ASN A 556 1.78 7.20 5.89
N VAL A 557 2.55 6.45 6.69
CA VAL A 557 1.98 5.40 7.57
C VAL A 557 0.99 6.01 8.55
N LEU A 558 1.36 7.13 9.20
CA LEU A 558 0.47 7.83 10.12
C LEU A 558 -0.79 8.33 9.41
N LEU A 559 -0.66 8.93 8.21
CA LEU A 559 -1.80 9.42 7.44
C LEU A 559 -2.78 8.29 7.10
N GLU A 560 -2.28 7.13 6.67
CA GLU A 560 -3.10 5.94 6.38
C GLU A 560 -3.79 5.41 7.64
N LEU A 561 -3.07 5.32 8.77
CA LEU A 561 -3.64 4.88 10.05
C LEU A 561 -4.75 5.83 10.54
N LEU A 562 -4.53 7.15 10.42
CA LEU A 562 -5.54 8.14 10.77
C LEU A 562 -6.75 8.07 9.84
N SER A 563 -6.55 7.77 8.56
CA SER A 563 -7.63 7.59 7.58
C SER A 563 -8.46 6.33 7.87
N LEU A 564 -7.79 5.24 8.27
CA LEU A 564 -8.47 4.01 8.72
C LEU A 564 -9.27 4.24 10.00
N LEU A 565 -8.72 5.00 10.97
CA LEU A 565 -9.44 5.41 12.18
C LEU A 565 -10.66 6.29 11.85
N ASP A 566 -10.52 7.20 10.88
CA ASP A 566 -11.60 8.09 10.45
C ASP A 566 -12.78 7.31 9.85
N ARG A 567 -12.47 6.32 9.00
CA ARG A 567 -13.48 5.41 8.41
C ARG A 567 -14.19 4.58 9.48
N ASP A 568 -13.42 4.02 10.42
CA ASP A 568 -13.95 3.26 11.55
C ASP A 568 -14.90 4.10 12.43
N LEU A 569 -14.46 5.28 12.89
CA LEU A 569 -15.28 6.17 13.71
C LEU A 569 -16.50 6.70 12.95
N THR A 570 -16.37 6.99 11.65
CA THR A 570 -17.49 7.43 10.82
C THR A 570 -18.54 6.33 10.66
N TYR A 571 -18.11 5.08 10.51
CA TYR A 571 -18.99 3.91 10.48
C TYR A 571 -19.75 3.75 11.81
N VAL A 572 -19.06 3.83 12.94
CA VAL A 572 -19.71 3.79 14.26
C VAL A 572 -20.69 4.94 14.43
N LEU A 573 -20.34 6.15 13.99
CA LEU A 573 -21.25 7.30 14.04
C LEU A 573 -22.51 7.12 13.21
N ASP A 574 -22.43 6.51 12.03
CA ASP A 574 -23.60 6.19 11.21
C ASP A 574 -24.53 5.20 11.93
N ILE A 575 -23.98 4.14 12.52
CA ILE A 575 -24.75 3.16 13.29
C ILE A 575 -25.40 3.80 14.50
N VAL A 576 -24.66 4.59 15.28
CA VAL A 576 -25.19 5.28 16.46
C VAL A 576 -26.31 6.24 16.07
N LYS A 577 -26.16 6.99 14.98
CA LYS A 577 -27.23 7.88 14.46
C LYS A 577 -28.48 7.10 14.09
N ARG A 578 -28.34 5.99 13.36
CA ARG A 578 -29.48 5.12 12.99
C ARG A 578 -30.13 4.51 14.23
N ALA A 579 -29.35 3.99 15.17
CA ALA A 579 -29.86 3.47 16.44
C ALA A 579 -30.64 4.51 17.26
N LEU A 580 -30.16 5.76 17.30
CA LEU A 580 -30.87 6.87 17.94
C LEU A 580 -32.17 7.25 17.22
N GLN A 581 -32.22 7.12 15.88
CA GLN A 581 -33.45 7.30 15.12
C GLN A 581 -34.47 6.20 15.41
N VAL A 582 -34.03 4.93 15.50
CA VAL A 582 -34.90 3.80 15.90
C VAL A 582 -35.45 4.01 17.30
N LYS A 583 -34.62 4.44 18.27
CA LYS A 583 -35.08 4.78 19.63
C LYS A 583 -36.11 5.92 19.66
N LYS A 584 -36.01 6.90 18.75
CA LYS A 584 -36.92 8.05 18.69
C LYS A 584 -38.23 7.78 17.94
N THR A 585 -38.18 6.96 16.88
CA THR A 585 -39.31 6.76 15.96
C THR A 585 -40.02 5.41 16.17
N GLY A 586 -39.38 4.45 16.82
CA GLY A 586 -39.90 3.09 16.98
C GLY A 586 -39.89 2.24 15.70
N ILE A 587 -39.35 2.77 14.58
CA ILE A 587 -39.35 2.13 13.26
C ILE A 587 -37.89 1.79 12.89
N GLY A 588 -37.59 0.51 12.69
CA GLY A 588 -36.28 -0.01 12.26
C GLY A 588 -35.91 -1.33 12.93
N GLU A 589 -34.71 -1.82 12.65
CA GLU A 589 -34.17 -3.08 13.22
C GLU A 589 -34.06 -2.99 14.76
N SER A 590 -34.72 -3.92 15.47
CA SER A 590 -34.79 -3.95 16.94
C SER A 590 -33.42 -4.07 17.61
N ASP A 591 -32.46 -4.67 16.93
CA ASP A 591 -31.16 -5.06 17.49
C ASP A 591 -30.11 -3.94 17.33
N LEU A 592 -30.38 -2.94 16.48
CA LEU A 592 -29.44 -1.87 16.14
C LEU A 592 -28.98 -1.04 17.37
N PRO A 593 -29.85 -0.73 18.36
CA PRO A 593 -29.42 -0.10 19.61
C PRO A 593 -28.41 -0.92 20.42
N SER A 594 -28.58 -2.25 20.48
CA SER A 594 -27.68 -3.16 21.17
C SER A 594 -26.32 -3.25 20.44
N ILE A 595 -26.36 -3.31 19.11
CA ILE A 595 -25.15 -3.28 18.27
C ILE A 595 -24.38 -1.97 18.48
N ALA A 596 -25.08 -0.83 18.49
CA ALA A 596 -24.47 0.48 18.73
C ALA A 596 -23.79 0.56 20.11
N GLU A 597 -24.44 0.03 21.15
CA GLU A 597 -23.86 -0.01 22.50
C GLU A 597 -22.61 -0.89 22.56
N LYS A 598 -22.65 -2.09 21.97
CA LYS A 598 -21.48 -2.98 21.87
C LYS A 598 -20.32 -2.29 21.15
N LEU A 599 -20.57 -1.63 20.02
CA LEU A 599 -19.55 -0.88 19.28
C LEU A 599 -18.95 0.24 20.14
N LEU A 600 -19.76 1.03 20.84
CA LEU A 600 -19.25 2.10 21.73
C LEU A 600 -18.36 1.54 22.85
N GLN A 601 -18.72 0.39 23.42
CA GLN A 601 -17.87 -0.27 24.43
C GLN A 601 -16.56 -0.77 23.83
N THR A 602 -16.59 -1.38 22.64
CA THR A 602 -15.37 -1.82 21.93
C THR A 602 -14.43 -0.65 21.63
N HIS A 603 -14.97 0.51 21.27
CA HIS A 603 -14.19 1.71 20.93
C HIS A 603 -13.75 2.53 22.14
N LYS A 604 -14.24 2.22 23.36
CA LYS A 604 -13.90 2.94 24.60
C LYS A 604 -12.39 3.16 24.83
N PRO A 605 -11.48 2.21 24.52
CA PRO A 605 -10.04 2.40 24.68
C PRO A 605 -9.43 3.55 23.84
N LEU A 606 -10.07 3.92 22.72
CA LEU A 606 -9.60 4.97 21.81
C LEU A 606 -9.63 6.38 22.42
N VAL A 607 -10.28 6.57 23.57
CA VAL A 607 -10.23 7.84 24.36
C VAL A 607 -8.80 8.26 24.67
N SER A 608 -7.88 7.31 24.82
CA SER A 608 -6.46 7.60 25.03
C SER A 608 -5.79 8.34 23.86
N LEU A 609 -6.38 8.30 22.65
CA LEU A 609 -5.88 9.01 21.47
C LEU A 609 -6.27 10.50 21.44
N VAL A 610 -7.15 10.99 22.32
CA VAL A 610 -7.57 12.41 22.35
C VAL A 610 -6.36 13.36 22.50
N GLY A 611 -5.48 13.10 23.46
CA GLY A 611 -4.26 13.90 23.66
C GLY A 611 -3.34 13.87 22.44
N PRO A 612 -2.97 12.68 21.94
CA PRO A 612 -2.27 12.52 20.67
C PRO A 612 -2.85 13.27 19.48
N MET A 613 -4.17 13.22 19.26
CA MET A 613 -4.81 13.96 18.15
C MET A 613 -4.62 15.48 18.29
N ILE A 614 -4.67 16.01 19.52
CA ILE A 614 -4.40 17.45 19.77
C ILE A 614 -2.94 17.78 19.43
N ASN A 615 -2.00 16.92 19.79
CA ASN A 615 -0.57 17.12 19.48
C ASN A 615 -0.24 17.07 17.98
N LEU A 616 -1.10 16.44 17.16
CA LEU A 616 -0.96 16.38 15.70
C LEU A 616 -1.57 17.57 14.95
N LEU A 617 -2.38 18.42 15.61
CA LEU A 617 -2.97 19.60 14.98
C LEU A 617 -1.96 20.62 14.41
N PRO A 618 -0.81 20.91 15.06
CA PRO A 618 0.17 21.86 14.55
C PRO A 618 1.15 21.26 13.52
N ASN A 619 0.87 20.07 12.97
CA ASN A 619 1.74 19.41 12.00
C ASN A 619 1.86 20.24 10.70
N GLU A 620 3.05 20.24 10.09
CA GLU A 620 3.33 20.93 8.81
C GLU A 620 2.49 20.35 7.65
N ASP A 621 2.15 19.06 7.68
CA ASP A 621 1.29 18.45 6.68
C ASP A 621 -0.19 18.74 6.98
N SER A 622 -0.80 19.58 6.11
CA SER A 622 -2.20 19.96 6.21
C SER A 622 -3.17 18.76 6.15
N SER A 623 -2.80 17.64 5.54
CA SER A 623 -3.65 16.45 5.43
C SER A 623 -3.77 15.75 6.78
N ILE A 624 -2.63 15.56 7.46
CA ILE A 624 -2.58 14.96 8.80
C ILE A 624 -3.33 15.83 9.79
N ALA A 625 -3.08 17.14 9.81
CA ALA A 625 -3.78 18.07 10.70
C ALA A 625 -5.31 18.05 10.47
N LYS A 626 -5.75 17.96 9.21
CA LYS A 626 -7.19 17.90 8.86
C LYS A 626 -7.85 16.61 9.34
N ILE A 627 -7.24 15.45 9.09
CA ILE A 627 -7.80 14.16 9.51
C ILE A 627 -7.74 14.01 11.02
N ALA A 628 -6.66 14.44 11.68
CA ALA A 628 -6.55 14.46 13.14
C ALA A 628 -7.65 15.32 13.79
N LEU A 629 -7.97 16.48 13.20
CA LEU A 629 -9.06 17.33 13.66
C LEU A 629 -10.43 16.65 13.52
N HIS A 630 -10.67 15.94 12.40
CA HIS A 630 -11.93 15.21 12.20
C HIS A 630 -12.06 14.05 13.20
N ASN A 631 -11.01 13.23 13.32
CA ASN A 631 -10.92 12.15 14.30
C ASN A 631 -11.13 12.64 15.74
N LEU A 632 -10.54 13.78 16.14
CA LEU A 632 -10.77 14.39 17.44
C LEU A 632 -12.25 14.73 17.66
N SER A 633 -12.92 15.30 16.66
CA SER A 633 -14.35 15.60 16.74
C SER A 633 -15.20 14.32 16.82
N LEU A 634 -14.85 13.26 16.09
CA LEU A 634 -15.58 11.99 16.13
C LEU A 634 -15.38 11.26 17.46
N LEU A 635 -14.15 11.16 17.97
CA LEU A 635 -13.83 10.56 19.28
C LEU A 635 -14.61 11.25 20.41
N THR A 636 -14.58 12.58 20.44
CA THR A 636 -15.31 13.37 21.45
C THR A 636 -16.83 13.28 21.30
N GLN A 637 -17.34 13.00 20.10
CA GLN A 637 -18.76 12.79 19.84
C GLN A 637 -19.26 11.43 20.31
N LEU A 638 -18.48 10.38 20.08
CA LEU A 638 -18.92 9.00 20.26
C LEU A 638 -18.66 8.50 21.68
N ILE A 639 -17.46 8.73 22.21
CA ILE A 639 -17.02 8.10 23.45
C ILE A 639 -17.05 9.07 24.64
N GLY A 640 -17.13 10.38 24.37
CA GLY A 640 -17.01 11.40 25.41
C GLY A 640 -15.61 11.42 26.04
N SER A 641 -15.48 12.01 27.23
CA SER A 641 -14.19 12.12 27.94
C SER A 641 -14.14 11.33 29.26
N GLU A 642 -14.92 10.25 29.38
CA GLU A 642 -14.95 9.46 30.62
C GLU A 642 -13.59 8.86 30.98
N GLY A 643 -12.98 9.40 32.05
CA GLY A 643 -11.99 8.71 32.87
C GLY A 643 -10.51 8.73 32.44
N LYS A 644 -10.15 9.05 31.18
CA LYS A 644 -8.72 9.01 30.73
C LYS A 644 -8.24 10.16 29.82
N ALA A 645 -9.10 10.91 29.16
CA ALA A 645 -8.70 12.01 28.27
C ALA A 645 -8.52 13.33 29.03
N VAL A 646 -7.56 13.39 29.96
CA VAL A 646 -7.27 14.61 30.72
C VAL A 646 -6.50 15.60 29.83
N LEU A 647 -7.05 16.80 29.61
CA LEU A 647 -6.33 17.88 28.95
C LEU A 647 -5.08 18.26 29.76
N THR A 648 -3.96 18.49 29.08
CA THR A 648 -2.73 19.01 29.67
C THR A 648 -2.58 20.50 29.39
N LYS A 649 -1.66 21.18 30.08
CA LYS A 649 -1.34 22.59 29.78
C LYS A 649 -0.85 22.76 28.34
N ASN A 650 -0.03 21.84 27.85
CA ASN A 650 0.45 21.84 26.47
C ASN A 650 -0.70 21.73 25.46
N HIS A 651 -1.68 20.85 25.72
CA HIS A 651 -2.86 20.74 24.87
C HIS A 651 -3.63 22.08 24.79
N CYS A 652 -3.77 22.81 25.91
CA CYS A 652 -4.45 24.11 25.93
C CYS A 652 -3.70 25.18 25.10
N HIS A 653 -2.37 25.19 25.16
CA HIS A 653 -1.54 26.09 24.34
C HIS A 653 -1.67 25.76 22.85
N ILE A 654 -1.58 24.48 22.46
CA ILE A 654 -1.75 24.04 21.05
C ILE A 654 -3.14 24.40 20.53
N LEU A 655 -4.19 24.14 21.32
CA LEU A 655 -5.55 24.50 20.92
C LEU A 655 -5.70 26.01 20.75
N SER A 656 -5.06 26.82 21.60
CA SER A 656 -5.06 28.28 21.49
C SER A 656 -4.37 28.77 20.23
N SER A 657 -3.20 28.21 19.88
CA SER A 657 -2.47 28.60 18.67
C SER A 657 -3.24 28.24 17.40
N ILE A 658 -3.80 27.03 17.34
CA ILE A 658 -4.58 26.53 16.18
C ILE A 658 -5.89 27.30 16.00
N LEU A 659 -6.57 27.67 17.10
CA LEU A 659 -7.77 28.49 17.05
C LEU A 659 -7.53 29.86 16.38
N ARG A 660 -6.33 30.42 16.51
CA ARG A 660 -5.97 31.73 15.90
C ARG A 660 -5.67 31.64 14.41
N THR A 661 -5.21 30.49 13.93
CA THR A 661 -4.68 30.32 12.57
C THR A 661 -5.62 29.61 11.61
N THR A 662 -6.65 28.92 12.12
CA THR A 662 -7.60 28.13 11.32
C THR A 662 -8.86 28.90 10.91
N ASP A 663 -9.54 28.42 9.87
CA ASP A 663 -10.76 29.00 9.34
C ASP A 663 -12.00 28.72 10.22
N THR A 664 -13.07 29.50 10.02
CA THR A 664 -14.28 29.47 10.85
C THR A 664 -14.94 28.09 10.95
N THR A 665 -14.85 27.26 9.89
CA THR A 665 -15.42 25.90 9.91
C THR A 665 -14.66 24.98 10.88
N LYS A 666 -13.32 25.01 10.82
CA LYS A 666 -12.45 24.25 11.73
C LYS A 666 -12.53 24.78 13.16
N GLN A 667 -12.63 26.10 13.34
CA GLN A 667 -12.84 26.72 14.65
C GLN A 667 -14.11 26.18 15.32
N LYS A 668 -15.26 26.17 14.61
CA LYS A 668 -16.53 25.63 15.16
C LYS A 668 -16.40 24.17 15.57
N LEU A 669 -15.74 23.35 14.75
CA LEU A 669 -15.54 21.92 15.03
C LEU A 669 -14.67 21.71 16.28
N LEU A 670 -13.56 22.46 16.37
CA LEU A 670 -12.63 22.41 17.49
C LEU A 670 -13.29 22.91 18.80
N LEU A 671 -14.09 23.97 18.74
CA LEU A 671 -14.82 24.49 19.90
C LEU A 671 -15.87 23.50 20.41
N ARG A 672 -16.57 22.78 19.53
CA ARG A 672 -17.49 21.70 19.94
C ARG A 672 -16.76 20.55 20.61
N ALA A 673 -15.65 20.10 20.04
CA ALA A 673 -14.81 19.06 20.62
C ALA A 673 -14.29 19.50 22.01
N LEU A 674 -13.78 20.73 22.12
CA LEU A 674 -13.31 21.31 23.37
C LEU A 674 -14.42 21.39 24.43
N LYS A 675 -15.62 21.83 24.06
CA LYS A 675 -16.78 21.89 24.97
C LYS A 675 -17.13 20.51 25.52
N ARG A 676 -17.08 19.47 24.68
CA ARG A 676 -17.34 18.08 25.11
C ARG A 676 -16.26 17.54 26.04
N LEU A 677 -14.98 17.82 25.76
CA LEU A 677 -13.86 17.42 26.62
C LEU A 677 -13.92 18.10 28.00
N ILE A 678 -14.24 19.40 28.03
CA ILE A 678 -14.34 20.17 29.28
C ILE A 678 -15.56 19.72 30.10
N ASN A 679 -16.69 19.44 29.46
CA ASN A 679 -17.90 19.02 30.17
C ASN A 679 -17.84 17.58 30.70
N GLY A 680 -17.13 16.68 30.02
CA GLY A 680 -17.11 15.27 30.42
C GLY A 680 -16.04 14.89 31.44
N ASP A 681 -15.04 15.75 31.71
CA ASP A 681 -14.01 15.50 32.72
C ASP A 681 -13.64 16.75 33.52
N LYS A 682 -13.94 16.73 34.82
CA LYS A 682 -13.67 17.83 35.75
C LYS A 682 -12.18 18.20 35.82
N ARG A 683 -11.26 17.24 35.66
CA ARG A 683 -9.81 17.52 35.66
C ARG A 683 -9.40 18.34 34.43
N SER A 684 -9.99 18.06 33.28
CA SER A 684 -9.80 18.83 32.04
C SER A 684 -10.31 20.27 32.18
N LEU A 685 -11.45 20.47 32.85
CA LEU A 685 -11.96 21.79 33.22
C LEU A 685 -11.00 22.53 34.17
N ASP A 686 -10.51 21.86 35.21
CA ASP A 686 -9.59 22.46 36.18
C ASP A 686 -8.24 22.85 35.54
N VAL A 687 -7.72 22.05 34.60
CA VAL A 687 -6.53 22.40 33.82
C VAL A 687 -6.82 23.61 32.94
N ALA A 688 -7.92 23.61 32.17
CA ALA A 688 -8.29 24.74 31.31
C ALA A 688 -8.53 26.05 32.09
N ARG A 689 -8.94 25.96 33.37
CA ARG A 689 -9.12 27.09 34.29
C ARG A 689 -7.86 27.57 35.00
N SER A 690 -6.80 26.76 35.04
CA SER A 690 -5.60 27.12 35.81
C SER A 690 -5.02 28.48 35.37
N ASN A 691 -4.57 29.30 36.33
CA ASN A 691 -4.08 30.68 36.08
C ASN A 691 -2.97 30.78 35.01
N ASN A 692 -2.28 29.68 34.72
CA ASN A 692 -1.24 29.61 33.69
C ASN A 692 -1.78 29.39 32.26
N ASN A 693 -3.08 29.10 32.09
CA ASN A 693 -3.75 28.86 30.80
C ASN A 693 -4.62 30.05 30.34
N ASN A 694 -4.32 31.26 30.82
CA ASN A 694 -4.97 32.51 30.38
C ASN A 694 -4.95 32.72 28.85
N GLU A 695 -4.03 32.09 28.14
CA GLU A 695 -3.92 32.15 26.69
C GLU A 695 -5.16 31.61 25.96
N LEU A 696 -5.77 30.53 26.44
CA LEU A 696 -6.99 29.96 25.83
C LEU A 696 -8.18 30.90 26.02
N ILE A 697 -8.34 31.46 27.22
CA ILE A 697 -9.40 32.42 27.54
C ILE A 697 -9.22 33.71 26.71
N GLN A 698 -7.99 34.22 26.62
CA GLN A 698 -7.68 35.40 25.78
C GLN A 698 -7.97 35.13 24.31
N THR A 699 -7.61 33.95 23.80
CA THR A 699 -7.89 33.55 22.42
C THR A 699 -9.39 33.48 22.16
N LEU A 700 -10.17 32.88 23.05
CA LEU A 700 -11.63 32.83 22.95
C LEU A 700 -12.26 34.24 23.00
N GLN A 701 -11.76 35.14 23.85
CA GLN A 701 -12.22 36.54 23.89
C GLN A 701 -11.87 37.30 22.59
N GLN A 702 -10.70 37.06 22.01
CA GLN A 702 -10.32 37.63 20.72
C GLN A 702 -11.19 37.08 19.59
N LEU A 703 -11.44 35.77 19.57
CA LEU A 703 -12.34 35.13 18.61
C LEU A 703 -13.78 35.64 18.72
N LYS A 704 -14.28 35.91 19.93
CA LYS A 704 -15.60 36.53 20.12
C LYS A 704 -15.67 37.90 19.45
N LYS A 705 -14.61 38.71 19.59
CA LYS A 705 -14.52 40.04 18.98
C LYS A 705 -14.48 39.96 17.44
N SER A 706 -13.68 39.05 16.88
CA SER A 706 -13.61 38.87 15.42
C SER A 706 -14.91 38.27 14.85
N ALA A 707 -15.53 37.31 15.55
CA ALA A 707 -16.81 36.74 15.14
C ALA A 707 -17.96 37.76 15.20
N ALA A 708 -17.90 38.71 16.14
CA ALA A 708 -18.86 39.82 16.22
C ALA A 708 -18.70 40.81 15.06
N THR A 709 -17.46 41.06 14.59
CA THR A 709 -17.23 41.89 13.40
C THR A 709 -17.68 41.20 12.10
N GLU A 710 -17.65 39.87 12.06
CA GLU A 710 -18.07 39.05 10.91
C GLU A 710 -19.55 38.61 10.97
N ALA A 711 -20.27 38.96 12.04
CA ALA A 711 -21.67 38.57 12.31
C ALA A 711 -21.95 37.04 12.35
N ASP A 712 -20.97 36.22 12.74
CA ASP A 712 -21.15 34.75 12.86
C ASP A 712 -21.76 34.37 14.21
N ALA A 713 -23.10 34.47 14.30
CA ALA A 713 -23.87 34.13 15.50
C ALA A 713 -23.60 32.71 16.03
N GLY A 714 -23.30 31.77 15.14
CA GLY A 714 -22.98 30.38 15.50
C GLY A 714 -21.65 30.29 16.23
N LEU A 715 -20.60 30.95 15.74
CA LEU A 715 -19.29 30.96 16.38
C LEU A 715 -19.34 31.68 17.74
N ILE A 716 -20.05 32.81 17.82
CA ILE A 716 -20.26 33.57 19.06
C ILE A 716 -20.91 32.68 20.14
N SER A 717 -21.97 31.94 19.80
CA SER A 717 -22.65 31.04 20.75
C SER A 717 -21.72 29.95 21.32
N HIS A 718 -20.90 29.29 20.47
CA HIS A 718 -19.99 28.25 20.96
C HIS A 718 -18.88 28.83 21.86
N VAL A 719 -18.39 30.03 21.53
CA VAL A 719 -17.39 30.74 22.32
C VAL A 719 -17.96 31.21 23.66
N ASP A 720 -19.19 31.74 23.67
CA ASP A 720 -19.86 32.19 24.89
C ASP A 720 -20.14 31.06 25.86
N ASP A 721 -20.60 29.91 25.37
CA ASP A 721 -20.78 28.72 26.19
C ASP A 721 -19.46 28.30 26.87
N LEU A 722 -18.36 28.32 26.12
CA LEU A 722 -17.03 27.96 26.65
C LEU A 722 -16.47 29.00 27.61
N LEU A 723 -16.60 30.29 27.30
CA LEU A 723 -16.17 31.38 28.18
C LEU A 723 -16.97 31.37 29.49
N HIS A 724 -18.27 31.09 29.44
CA HIS A 724 -19.10 30.93 30.65
C HIS A 724 -18.63 29.75 31.51
N LEU A 725 -18.22 28.64 30.89
CA LEU A 725 -17.64 27.49 31.61
C LEU A 725 -16.27 27.80 32.22
N LEU A 726 -15.45 28.63 31.57
CA LEU A 726 -14.04 28.88 31.95
C LEU A 726 -13.83 30.08 32.89
N ILE A 727 -14.56 31.19 32.72
CA ILE A 727 -14.34 32.46 33.46
C ILE A 727 -15.08 32.52 34.79
N ASN A 728 -16.21 31.83 34.92
CA ASN A 728 -17.01 31.93 36.15
C ASN A 728 -16.37 31.16 37.32
N SER A 729 -15.60 31.88 38.15
CA SER A 729 -15.40 31.52 39.57
C SER A 729 -15.06 32.72 40.45
N SER A 730 -16.08 33.47 40.92
CA SER A 730 -16.02 34.32 42.14
C SER A 730 -17.37 35.00 42.44
N ASN A 731 -18.42 34.21 42.70
CA ASN A 731 -19.57 34.61 43.54
C ASN A 731 -20.47 33.42 43.95
N GLU A 732 -19.92 32.20 44.03
CA GLU A 732 -20.63 31.03 44.56
C GLU A 732 -19.78 30.27 45.59
N THR A 733 -18.99 30.98 46.39
CA THR A 733 -18.38 30.43 47.62
C THR A 733 -19.23 30.71 48.87
N GLY A 734 -20.47 31.16 48.69
CA GLY A 734 -21.48 31.22 49.74
C GLY A 734 -22.83 30.82 49.16
N ILE A 735 -23.26 29.59 49.45
CA ILE A 735 -24.60 29.05 49.18
C ILE A 735 -24.85 28.66 47.71
N GLN A 736 -24.36 27.49 47.31
CA GLN A 736 -25.21 26.36 46.93
C GLN A 736 -24.31 25.12 46.79
N SER A 737 -24.34 24.26 47.81
CA SER A 737 -24.01 22.86 47.59
C SER A 737 -24.85 22.41 46.39
N GLN A 738 -24.21 21.95 45.31
CA GLN A 738 -24.91 21.02 44.43
C GLN A 738 -25.43 19.94 45.37
N LEU A 739 -26.75 19.85 45.49
CA LEU A 739 -27.41 18.91 46.39
C LEU A 739 -27.16 17.49 45.85
N THR A 740 -25.96 16.96 46.09
CA THR A 740 -25.57 15.59 45.77
C THR A 740 -26.38 14.65 46.65
N ARG A 741 -27.23 13.84 46.02
CA ARG A 741 -28.03 12.81 46.66
C ARG A 741 -27.33 11.47 46.47
N MET A 742 -27.42 10.59 47.45
CA MET A 742 -26.93 9.21 47.34
C MET A 742 -27.92 8.26 47.99
N ILE A 743 -28.13 7.10 47.36
CA ILE A 743 -28.85 5.99 47.98
C ILE A 743 -27.85 4.93 48.45
N VAL A 744 -27.97 4.48 49.69
CA VAL A 744 -27.15 3.42 50.27
C VAL A 744 -28.06 2.23 50.54
N VAL A 745 -27.80 1.14 49.83
CA VAL A 745 -28.62 -0.07 49.85
C VAL A 745 -27.96 -1.12 50.74
N SER A 746 -28.66 -1.52 51.80
CA SER A 746 -28.29 -2.69 52.58
C SER A 746 -28.80 -3.96 51.91
N HIS A 747 -27.88 -4.71 51.30
CA HIS A 747 -28.14 -5.91 50.53
C HIS A 747 -27.62 -7.17 51.25
N TYR A 748 -28.33 -8.27 51.07
CA TYR A 748 -27.86 -9.60 51.44
C TYR A 748 -28.05 -10.58 50.29
N ASN A 749 -29.30 -10.93 49.96
CA ASN A 749 -29.66 -11.92 48.94
C ASN A 749 -30.92 -11.51 48.13
N GLU A 750 -31.37 -10.26 48.26
CA GLU A 750 -32.55 -9.74 47.59
C GLU A 750 -32.27 -9.38 46.12
N ASP A 751 -33.30 -9.39 45.26
CA ASP A 751 -33.17 -8.95 43.87
C ASP A 751 -32.95 -7.42 43.78
N LEU A 752 -31.91 -7.02 43.06
CA LEU A 752 -31.50 -5.63 42.87
C LEU A 752 -31.83 -5.06 41.48
N ASN A 753 -32.38 -5.86 40.57
CA ASN A 753 -32.70 -5.43 39.19
C ASN A 753 -33.59 -4.18 39.13
N TRP A 754 -34.39 -3.95 40.17
CA TRP A 754 -35.27 -2.80 40.25
C TRP A 754 -34.51 -1.47 40.42
N LEU A 755 -33.28 -1.47 40.95
CA LEU A 755 -32.48 -0.25 41.10
C LEU A 755 -32.22 0.40 39.75
N ASP A 756 -31.72 -0.36 38.78
CA ASP A 756 -31.45 0.16 37.43
C ASP A 756 -32.74 0.49 36.68
N LEU A 757 -33.78 -0.36 36.81
CA LEU A 757 -35.05 -0.19 36.10
C LEU A 757 -35.85 1.04 36.56
N PHE A 758 -35.86 1.34 37.86
CA PHE A 758 -36.78 2.35 38.42
C PHE A 758 -36.08 3.59 39.01
N ILE A 759 -34.82 3.45 39.46
CA ILE A 759 -33.98 4.56 39.94
C ILE A 759 -33.00 5.01 38.84
N GLY A 760 -32.33 4.06 38.17
CA GLY A 760 -31.39 4.32 37.08
C GLY A 760 -30.33 5.37 37.45
N ASP A 761 -29.96 6.21 36.48
CA ASP A 761 -28.99 7.30 36.68
C ASP A 761 -29.53 8.53 37.44
N LYS A 762 -30.82 8.51 37.85
CA LYS A 762 -31.47 9.70 38.45
C LYS A 762 -30.92 10.06 39.82
N ILE A 763 -30.58 9.06 40.64
CA ILE A 763 -29.93 9.24 41.94
C ILE A 763 -28.85 8.16 42.06
N PRO A 764 -27.57 8.52 42.21
CA PRO A 764 -26.51 7.53 42.31
C PRO A 764 -26.71 6.69 43.58
N HIS A 765 -26.42 5.40 43.47
CA HIS A 765 -26.61 4.45 44.55
C HIS A 765 -25.35 3.60 44.79
N ILE A 766 -25.18 3.13 46.01
CA ILE A 766 -24.10 2.23 46.42
C ILE A 766 -24.73 1.04 47.16
N VAL A 767 -24.29 -0.16 46.83
CA VAL A 767 -24.78 -1.40 47.42
C VAL A 767 -23.72 -1.96 48.34
N TYR A 768 -24.07 -2.12 49.61
CA TYR A 768 -23.25 -2.84 50.60
C TYR A 768 -23.87 -4.20 50.85
N THR A 769 -23.11 -5.26 50.59
CA THR A 769 -23.59 -6.64 50.71
C THR A 769 -23.06 -7.25 51.99
N ARG A 770 -23.95 -7.83 52.81
CA ARG A 770 -23.61 -8.56 54.04
C ARG A 770 -23.10 -9.99 53.75
N SER A 771 -22.15 -10.10 52.81
CA SER A 771 -21.51 -11.35 52.41
C SER A 771 -20.04 -11.37 52.85
N SER A 772 -19.57 -12.55 53.26
CA SER A 772 -18.17 -12.79 53.60
C SER A 772 -17.24 -12.95 52.38
N ASP A 773 -17.77 -12.79 51.16
CA ASP A 773 -16.98 -12.89 49.92
C ASP A 773 -16.07 -11.66 49.73
N PRO A 774 -14.74 -11.83 49.73
CA PRO A 774 -13.78 -10.73 49.56
C PRO A 774 -13.75 -10.15 48.15
N LEU A 775 -14.37 -10.79 47.15
CA LEU A 775 -14.45 -10.28 45.77
C LEU A 775 -15.48 -9.16 45.61
N ILE A 776 -16.36 -8.96 46.60
CA ILE A 776 -17.36 -7.89 46.57
C ILE A 776 -16.74 -6.60 47.11
N SER A 777 -16.60 -5.58 46.25
CA SER A 777 -15.97 -4.29 46.56
C SER A 777 -16.50 -3.59 47.83
N HIS A 778 -17.74 -3.85 48.23
CA HIS A 778 -18.37 -3.35 49.46
C HIS A 778 -18.97 -4.49 50.31
N GLY A 779 -18.26 -5.62 50.39
CA GLY A 779 -18.60 -6.77 51.24
C GLY A 779 -18.28 -6.53 52.71
N LEU A 780 -19.22 -6.88 53.61
CA LEU A 780 -18.98 -6.87 55.05
C LEU A 780 -18.55 -8.25 55.54
N SER A 781 -17.35 -8.34 56.10
CA SER A 781 -16.78 -9.60 56.62
C SER A 781 -17.55 -10.21 57.81
N VAL A 782 -18.40 -9.43 58.49
CA VAL A 782 -19.22 -9.87 59.63
C VAL A 782 -20.68 -9.45 59.44
N ASN A 783 -21.57 -10.42 59.25
CA ASN A 783 -23.02 -10.22 59.14
C ASN A 783 -23.68 -10.16 60.53
N LYS A 784 -23.39 -9.10 61.30
CA LYS A 784 -23.96 -8.86 62.64
C LYS A 784 -24.40 -7.40 62.74
N GLY A 785 -25.63 -7.17 63.21
CA GLY A 785 -26.28 -5.84 63.25
C GLY A 785 -27.13 -5.46 62.03
N ARG A 786 -27.34 -6.41 61.09
CA ARG A 786 -28.20 -6.26 59.91
C ARG A 786 -27.91 -4.98 59.11
N GLU A 787 -28.93 -4.25 58.66
CA GLU A 787 -28.80 -3.00 57.91
C GLU A 787 -28.07 -1.90 58.68
N ALA A 788 -28.10 -1.95 60.01
CA ALA A 788 -27.58 -0.88 60.82
C ALA A 788 -26.04 -0.77 60.69
N VAL A 789 -25.34 -1.91 60.63
CA VAL A 789 -23.90 -1.92 60.41
C VAL A 789 -23.54 -1.50 58.98
N VAL A 790 -24.37 -1.83 57.98
CA VAL A 790 -24.19 -1.34 56.61
C VAL A 790 -24.21 0.19 56.57
N TYR A 791 -25.22 0.80 57.19
CA TYR A 791 -25.38 2.26 57.19
C TYR A 791 -24.24 2.95 57.93
N LEU A 792 -23.86 2.44 59.11
CA LEU A 792 -22.73 2.95 59.87
C LEU A 792 -21.42 2.80 59.11
N ARG A 793 -21.22 1.67 58.41
CA ARG A 793 -19.99 1.42 57.66
C ARG A 793 -19.85 2.41 56.51
N TYR A 794 -20.90 2.67 55.75
CA TYR A 794 -20.90 3.71 54.73
C TYR A 794 -20.54 5.08 55.32
N ILE A 795 -21.17 5.45 56.45
CA ILE A 795 -20.86 6.71 57.14
C ILE A 795 -19.37 6.78 57.52
N VAL A 796 -18.78 5.70 58.04
CA VAL A 796 -17.37 5.64 58.43
C VAL A 796 -16.43 5.69 57.22
N ASP A 797 -16.72 4.95 56.16
CA ASP A 797 -15.89 4.87 54.94
C ASP A 797 -15.86 6.23 54.22
N PHE A 798 -17.01 6.90 54.12
CA PHE A 798 -17.17 8.15 53.37
C PHE A 798 -17.26 9.41 54.23
N TYR A 799 -16.98 9.33 55.54
CA TYR A 799 -17.20 10.41 56.51
C TYR A 799 -16.67 11.79 56.05
N SER A 800 -15.46 11.83 55.48
CA SER A 800 -14.83 13.07 55.01
C SER A 800 -15.42 13.61 53.69
N ASN A 801 -16.15 12.79 52.94
CA ASN A 801 -16.64 13.05 51.58
C ASN A 801 -18.13 12.70 51.43
N LEU A 802 -18.94 12.90 52.47
CA LEU A 802 -20.38 12.63 52.42
C LEU A 802 -21.10 13.53 51.39
N PRO A 803 -22.04 12.98 50.60
CA PRO A 803 -23.01 13.73 49.80
C PRO A 803 -23.91 14.63 50.65
N SER A 804 -24.54 15.64 50.05
CA SER A 804 -25.42 16.59 50.76
C SER A 804 -26.63 15.91 51.43
N SER A 805 -27.18 14.87 50.79
CA SER A 805 -28.27 14.05 51.35
C SER A 805 -28.02 12.59 51.04
N ILE A 806 -28.28 11.71 52.01
CA ILE A 806 -28.11 10.27 51.85
C ILE A 806 -29.41 9.58 52.26
N ALA A 807 -29.95 8.71 51.40
CA ALA A 807 -31.05 7.81 51.74
C ALA A 807 -30.51 6.41 52.03
N PHE A 808 -30.76 5.92 53.23
CA PHE A 808 -30.46 4.56 53.65
C PHE A 808 -31.72 3.71 53.49
N ILE A 809 -31.61 2.63 52.72
CA ILE A 809 -32.74 1.74 52.41
C ILE A 809 -32.34 0.27 52.48
N HIS A 810 -33.34 -0.61 52.55
CA HIS A 810 -33.17 -2.03 52.32
C HIS A 810 -33.15 -2.35 50.83
N ALA A 811 -32.64 -3.52 50.48
CA ALA A 811 -32.61 -3.99 49.09
C ALA A 811 -33.99 -4.38 48.51
N HIS A 812 -35.02 -4.58 49.34
CA HIS A 812 -36.37 -4.89 48.85
C HIS A 812 -37.14 -3.62 48.42
N ARG A 813 -37.76 -3.67 47.23
CA ARG A 813 -38.57 -2.55 46.70
C ARG A 813 -39.87 -2.32 47.46
N THR A 814 -40.58 -3.40 47.78
CA THR A 814 -41.88 -3.38 48.46
C THR A 814 -41.85 -4.32 49.66
N SER A 815 -42.49 -3.93 50.76
CA SER A 815 -42.64 -4.78 51.95
C SER A 815 -43.97 -4.50 52.64
N VAL A 816 -44.55 -5.52 53.29
CA VAL A 816 -45.78 -5.39 54.10
C VAL A 816 -45.64 -4.32 55.21
N LEU A 817 -44.40 -4.06 55.62
CA LEU A 817 -44.07 -3.07 56.65
C LEU A 817 -43.86 -1.64 56.09
N GLN A 818 -43.72 -1.47 54.76
CA GLN A 818 -43.67 -0.17 54.10
C GLN A 818 -45.10 0.31 53.84
N LYS A 819 -45.50 1.44 54.45
CA LYS A 819 -46.85 1.99 54.32
C LYS A 819 -46.79 3.48 54.03
N ASN A 820 -47.57 3.91 53.04
CA ASN A 820 -47.73 5.31 52.61
C ASN A 820 -46.39 6.05 52.39
N PRO A 821 -45.61 5.70 51.35
CA PRO A 821 -45.93 4.77 50.26
C PRO A 821 -45.52 3.32 50.56
N ASP A 822 -46.11 2.37 49.84
CA ASP A 822 -45.82 0.91 49.87
C ASP A 822 -44.68 0.49 48.93
N ASP A 823 -44.22 1.42 48.08
CA ASP A 823 -43.08 1.28 47.17
C ASP A 823 -41.98 2.30 47.50
N ILE A 824 -40.77 1.80 47.79
CA ILE A 824 -39.61 2.64 48.12
C ILE A 824 -39.20 3.54 46.95
N VAL A 825 -39.45 3.13 45.69
CA VAL A 825 -39.18 3.97 44.50
C VAL A 825 -40.04 5.22 44.53
N VAL A 826 -41.32 5.06 44.89
CA VAL A 826 -42.25 6.20 45.04
C VAL A 826 -41.77 7.12 46.15
N ALA A 827 -41.34 6.56 47.28
CA ALA A 827 -40.78 7.35 48.38
C ALA A 827 -39.58 8.19 47.92
N LEU A 828 -38.58 7.57 47.28
CA LEU A 828 -37.34 8.24 46.86
C LEU A 828 -37.56 9.32 45.80
N ARG A 829 -38.48 9.08 44.85
CA ARG A 829 -38.78 10.02 43.75
C ARG A 829 -39.70 11.16 44.19
N ALA A 830 -40.61 10.92 45.13
CA ALA A 830 -41.52 11.95 45.65
C ALA A 830 -40.99 12.70 46.87
N LEU A 831 -39.83 12.33 47.41
CA LEU A 831 -39.27 12.94 48.62
C LEU A 831 -38.91 14.42 48.41
N LYS A 832 -39.29 15.26 49.38
CA LYS A 832 -38.81 16.64 49.51
C LYS A 832 -37.41 16.65 50.13
N TRP A 833 -36.42 16.26 49.33
CA TRP A 833 -35.02 16.17 49.76
C TRP A 833 -34.54 17.44 50.49
N ASN A 834 -33.76 17.25 51.56
CA ASN A 834 -33.22 18.30 52.46
C ASN A 834 -34.27 19.14 53.21
N ARG A 835 -35.55 18.75 53.23
CA ARG A 835 -36.57 19.47 54.00
C ARG A 835 -36.29 19.42 55.51
N TYR A 836 -35.84 18.28 56.01
CA TYR A 836 -35.45 18.08 57.41
C TYR A 836 -34.11 17.33 57.48
N SER A 837 -33.41 17.48 58.60
CA SER A 837 -32.15 16.78 58.87
C SER A 837 -32.29 15.25 58.84
N TYR A 838 -33.45 14.72 59.24
CA TYR A 838 -33.83 13.32 59.18
C TYR A 838 -35.26 13.20 58.63
N MET A 839 -35.46 12.33 57.66
CA MET A 839 -36.71 12.15 56.92
C MET A 839 -37.01 10.65 56.78
N PRO A 840 -38.00 10.11 57.50
CA PRO A 840 -38.39 8.71 57.33
C PRO A 840 -39.04 8.49 55.96
N LEU A 841 -38.79 7.32 55.35
CA LEU A 841 -39.35 6.97 54.04
C LEU A 841 -40.67 6.17 54.13
N THR A 842 -41.14 5.90 55.35
CA THR A 842 -42.38 5.17 55.65
C THR A 842 -43.19 5.92 56.70
N SER A 843 -44.52 5.79 56.69
CA SER A 843 -45.40 6.41 57.68
C SER A 843 -45.77 5.49 58.85
N ALA A 844 -45.25 4.27 58.91
CA ALA A 844 -45.60 3.30 59.95
C ALA A 844 -44.91 3.66 61.29
N ILE A 845 -45.70 3.92 62.33
CA ILE A 845 -45.21 4.34 63.64
C ILE A 845 -44.90 3.12 64.52
N THR A 846 -43.77 3.16 65.22
CA THR A 846 -43.36 2.20 66.24
C THR A 846 -42.93 2.91 67.52
N GLN A 847 -43.07 2.23 68.66
CA GLN A 847 -42.72 2.75 69.98
C GLN A 847 -41.77 1.77 70.67
N SER A 848 -40.85 2.29 71.46
CA SER A 848 -39.94 1.45 72.24
C SER A 848 -39.53 2.08 73.57
N ARG A 849 -39.19 1.24 74.54
CA ARG A 849 -38.78 1.65 75.90
C ARG A 849 -37.31 1.37 76.13
N PHE A 850 -36.68 2.18 76.99
CA PHE A 850 -35.28 2.05 77.39
C PHE A 850 -35.23 1.85 78.90
N GLN A 851 -35.36 0.59 79.35
CA GLN A 851 -35.45 0.26 80.78
C GLN A 851 -34.47 -0.85 81.14
N HIS A 852 -33.62 -0.60 82.16
CA HIS A 852 -32.60 -1.55 82.58
C HIS A 852 -33.15 -2.92 83.04
N ARG A 853 -34.30 -2.93 83.72
CA ARG A 853 -34.97 -4.14 84.25
C ARG A 853 -36.39 -4.25 83.71
N ALA A 854 -36.54 -4.32 82.40
CA ALA A 854 -37.82 -4.60 81.76
C ALA A 854 -38.03 -6.12 81.57
N PRO A 855 -39.28 -6.63 81.66
CA PRO A 855 -39.59 -8.01 81.29
C PRO A 855 -39.40 -8.26 79.77
N GLU A 856 -39.48 -7.20 78.96
CA GLU A 856 -39.18 -7.25 77.53
C GLU A 856 -37.66 -7.17 77.29
N LEU A 857 -37.08 -8.24 76.74
CA LEU A 857 -35.64 -8.32 76.45
C LEU A 857 -35.14 -7.16 75.56
N GLN A 858 -35.94 -6.73 74.57
CA GLN A 858 -35.60 -5.62 73.70
C GLN A 858 -35.40 -4.31 74.49
N ALA A 859 -36.27 -4.01 75.47
CA ALA A 859 -36.17 -2.78 76.26
C ALA A 859 -34.92 -2.75 77.16
N ALA A 860 -34.47 -3.92 77.63
CA ALA A 860 -33.22 -4.07 78.37
C ALA A 860 -31.98 -3.89 77.47
N VAL A 861 -32.00 -4.46 76.25
CA VAL A 861 -30.93 -4.27 75.25
C VAL A 861 -30.85 -2.82 74.79
N ASN A 862 -31.99 -2.19 74.54
CA ASN A 862 -32.10 -0.77 74.20
C ASN A 862 -31.39 0.10 75.25
N TYR A 863 -31.69 -0.13 76.53
CA TYR A 863 -31.07 0.61 77.63
C TYR A 863 -29.54 0.39 77.70
N LYS A 864 -29.08 -0.86 77.55
CA LYS A 864 -27.65 -1.19 77.61
C LYS A 864 -26.88 -0.54 76.47
N LEU A 865 -27.33 -0.68 75.22
CA LEU A 865 -26.68 -0.06 74.06
C LEU A 865 -26.66 1.46 74.21
N TRP A 866 -27.77 2.05 74.68
CA TRP A 866 -27.84 3.49 74.92
C TRP A 866 -26.80 3.92 75.95
N ARG A 867 -26.79 3.29 77.13
CA ARG A 867 -25.85 3.60 78.21
C ARG A 867 -24.40 3.44 77.77
N ASP A 868 -24.09 2.34 77.08
CA ASP A 868 -22.71 1.94 76.78
C ASP A 868 -22.10 2.74 75.62
N VAL A 869 -22.92 3.21 74.66
CA VAL A 869 -22.42 3.85 73.43
C VAL A 869 -23.06 5.20 73.14
N LEU A 870 -24.39 5.29 73.19
CA LEU A 870 -25.09 6.50 72.72
C LEU A 870 -25.06 7.64 73.75
N GLN A 871 -25.02 7.32 75.04
CA GLN A 871 -25.15 8.28 76.13
C GLN A 871 -24.09 9.37 76.12
N LYS A 872 -22.87 9.03 75.65
CA LYS A 872 -21.76 9.97 75.60
C LYS A 872 -22.05 11.17 74.69
N GLU A 873 -22.75 10.95 73.57
CA GLU A 873 -23.05 11.99 72.58
C GLU A 873 -24.50 12.50 72.67
N LEU A 874 -25.46 11.65 73.07
CA LEU A 874 -26.90 11.97 73.07
C LEU A 874 -27.47 12.28 74.47
N GLY A 875 -26.71 12.08 75.54
CA GLY A 875 -27.20 12.22 76.91
C GLY A 875 -27.98 11.00 77.43
N PRO A 876 -28.65 11.10 78.59
CA PRO A 876 -29.35 9.95 79.20
C PRO A 876 -30.53 9.45 78.33
N PRO A 877 -30.92 8.16 78.46
CA PRO A 877 -32.00 7.58 77.66
C PRO A 877 -33.35 8.25 77.96
N PRO A 878 -34.26 8.35 76.96
CA PRO A 878 -35.58 8.96 77.16
C PRO A 878 -36.43 8.21 78.20
N LEU A 879 -36.83 8.91 79.26
CA LEU A 879 -37.62 8.33 80.37
C LEU A 879 -39.00 7.84 79.91
N THR A 880 -39.63 8.55 78.97
CA THR A 880 -40.97 8.25 78.44
C THR A 880 -40.96 7.20 77.32
N GLY A 881 -39.79 6.66 76.96
CA GLY A 881 -39.60 5.89 75.73
C GLY A 881 -39.55 6.77 74.49
N ILE A 882 -39.55 6.12 73.32
CA ILE A 882 -39.47 6.78 72.02
C ILE A 882 -40.68 6.43 71.14
N GLN A 883 -40.96 7.29 70.17
CA GLN A 883 -41.88 7.04 69.08
C GLN A 883 -41.24 7.50 67.77
N THR A 884 -41.08 6.57 66.82
CA THR A 884 -40.43 6.82 65.53
C THR A 884 -41.16 6.08 64.40
N HIS A 885 -40.77 6.36 63.18
CA HIS A 885 -41.16 5.59 62.01
C HIS A 885 -40.32 4.30 61.91
N CYS A 886 -40.95 3.18 61.56
CA CYS A 886 -40.33 1.86 61.54
C CYS A 886 -39.31 1.69 60.40
N CYS A 887 -38.66 0.54 60.42
CA CYS A 887 -38.14 -0.15 59.25
C CYS A 887 -36.83 0.41 58.69
N ALA A 888 -36.12 1.25 59.46
CA ALA A 888 -34.76 1.73 59.20
C ALA A 888 -34.54 2.31 57.79
N SER A 889 -35.59 2.77 57.12
CA SER A 889 -35.51 3.39 55.79
C SER A 889 -35.75 4.89 55.92
N PHE A 890 -34.71 5.69 55.70
CA PHE A 890 -34.73 7.13 55.96
C PHE A 890 -33.71 7.88 55.09
N ALA A 891 -33.96 9.17 54.88
CA ALA A 891 -33.00 10.10 54.31
C ALA A 891 -32.47 11.06 55.37
N VAL A 892 -31.20 11.40 55.29
CA VAL A 892 -30.49 12.26 56.25
C VAL A 892 -29.57 13.23 55.54
N THR A 893 -29.44 14.44 56.08
CA THR A 893 -28.53 15.47 55.57
C THR A 893 -27.10 15.22 56.03
N LYS A 894 -26.11 15.61 55.22
CA LYS A 894 -24.69 15.59 55.58
C LYS A 894 -24.42 16.23 56.93
N GLU A 895 -25.01 17.40 57.16
CA GLU A 895 -24.81 18.22 58.34
C GLU A 895 -25.26 17.47 59.60
N ALA A 896 -26.32 16.66 59.51
CA ALA A 896 -26.80 15.85 60.63
C ALA A 896 -25.85 14.70 60.97
N ILE A 897 -25.22 14.07 59.98
CA ILE A 897 -24.19 13.05 60.22
C ILE A 897 -22.93 13.68 60.83
N LEU A 898 -22.53 14.87 60.33
CA LEU A 898 -21.31 15.54 60.81
C LEU A 898 -21.44 16.17 62.21
N LYS A 899 -22.65 16.19 62.81
CA LYS A 899 -22.84 16.60 64.21
C LYS A 899 -22.08 15.72 65.20
N HIS A 900 -21.87 14.45 64.86
CA HIS A 900 -21.14 13.50 65.69
C HIS A 900 -19.83 13.08 65.03
N PRO A 901 -18.71 12.97 65.77
CA PRO A 901 -17.41 12.64 65.20
C PRO A 901 -17.41 11.23 64.59
N LYS A 902 -16.57 10.97 63.59
CA LYS A 902 -16.41 9.64 62.95
C LYS A 902 -16.27 8.49 63.96
N VAL A 903 -15.54 8.73 65.05
CA VAL A 903 -15.30 7.76 66.13
C VAL A 903 -16.58 7.33 66.83
N PHE A 904 -17.59 8.20 66.95
CA PHE A 904 -18.90 7.83 67.51
C PHE A 904 -19.55 6.69 66.71
N TYR A 905 -19.60 6.84 65.38
CA TYR A 905 -20.14 5.80 64.49
C TYR A 905 -19.33 4.51 64.54
N SER A 906 -17.99 4.61 64.60
CA SER A 906 -17.12 3.44 64.77
C SER A 906 -17.35 2.71 66.10
N ASN A 907 -17.59 3.43 67.19
CA ASN A 907 -17.88 2.83 68.50
C ASN A 907 -19.19 2.03 68.50
N ILE A 908 -20.21 2.50 67.76
CA ILE A 908 -21.46 1.76 67.59
C ILE A 908 -21.22 0.43 66.85
N ILE A 909 -20.45 0.44 65.76
CA ILE A 909 -20.09 -0.79 65.03
C ILE A 909 -19.34 -1.76 65.96
N ASN A 910 -18.33 -1.25 66.67
CA ASN A 910 -17.52 -2.07 67.59
C ASN A 910 -18.38 -2.69 68.69
N TYR A 911 -19.34 -1.96 69.25
CA TYR A 911 -20.27 -2.50 70.24
C TYR A 911 -21.15 -3.61 69.67
N ILE A 912 -21.71 -3.42 68.48
CA ILE A 912 -22.54 -4.45 67.82
C ILE A 912 -21.74 -5.73 67.60
N TYR A 913 -20.50 -5.61 67.13
CA TYR A 913 -19.63 -6.76 66.91
C TYR A 913 -19.27 -7.47 68.22
N ALA A 914 -18.92 -6.71 69.27
CA ALA A 914 -18.55 -7.25 70.57
C ALA A 914 -19.75 -7.76 71.41
N SER A 915 -20.97 -7.33 71.12
CA SER A 915 -22.16 -7.65 71.93
C SER A 915 -22.50 -9.14 71.88
N GLU A 916 -22.86 -9.74 73.01
CA GLU A 916 -23.39 -11.11 73.07
C GLU A 916 -24.86 -11.21 72.62
N TYR A 917 -25.54 -10.07 72.45
CA TYR A 917 -26.92 -10.02 71.98
C TYR A 917 -27.02 -10.31 70.48
N SER A 918 -28.17 -10.83 70.04
CA SER A 918 -28.41 -11.13 68.64
C SER A 918 -28.33 -9.87 67.76
N ASP A 919 -27.98 -10.08 66.48
CA ASP A 919 -28.00 -9.05 65.44
C ASP A 919 -29.38 -8.37 65.32
N GLN A 920 -30.46 -9.12 65.55
CA GLN A 920 -31.83 -8.63 65.53
C GLN A 920 -32.08 -7.64 66.68
N LEU A 921 -31.68 -7.96 67.91
CA LEU A 921 -31.92 -7.11 69.09
C LEU A 921 -31.08 -5.82 69.02
N THR A 922 -29.81 -5.94 68.64
CA THR A 922 -28.88 -4.81 68.49
C THR A 922 -29.21 -3.93 67.29
N GLY A 923 -29.52 -4.52 66.13
CA GLY A 923 -29.95 -3.79 64.93
C GLY A 923 -31.27 -3.04 65.13
N ARG A 924 -32.26 -3.67 65.77
CA ARG A 924 -33.55 -3.05 66.10
C ARG A 924 -33.43 -1.90 67.10
N THR A 925 -32.46 -1.96 68.01
CA THR A 925 -32.15 -0.79 68.87
C THR A 925 -31.72 0.43 68.05
N LEU A 926 -31.00 0.22 66.94
CA LEU A 926 -30.64 1.33 66.04
C LEU A 926 -31.80 1.78 65.15
N GLU A 927 -32.62 0.86 64.64
CA GLU A 927 -33.90 1.17 63.96
C GLU A 927 -34.72 2.19 64.76
N TYR A 928 -34.76 2.00 66.07
CA TYR A 928 -35.41 2.86 67.05
C TYR A 928 -34.74 4.21 67.24
N THR A 929 -33.41 4.32 67.14
CA THR A 929 -32.67 5.50 67.59
C THR A 929 -32.16 6.41 66.48
N TRP A 930 -32.29 6.04 65.20
CA TRP A 930 -31.77 6.83 64.07
C TRP A 930 -32.22 8.29 64.09
N HIS A 931 -33.50 8.55 64.30
CA HIS A 931 -34.04 9.90 64.35
C HIS A 931 -33.34 10.76 65.43
N MET A 932 -33.07 10.20 66.61
CA MET A 932 -32.36 10.88 67.69
C MET A 932 -30.88 11.08 67.38
N ILE A 933 -30.21 10.08 66.81
CA ILE A 933 -28.82 10.18 66.35
C ILE A 933 -28.65 11.32 65.34
N PHE A 934 -29.67 11.61 64.53
CA PHE A 934 -29.65 12.70 63.54
C PHE A 934 -30.39 13.97 63.99
N GLY A 935 -30.61 14.12 65.31
CA GLY A 935 -31.01 15.36 65.96
C GLY A 935 -32.51 15.64 66.03
N GLN A 936 -33.37 14.61 65.93
CA GLN A 936 -34.81 14.70 66.18
C GLN A 936 -35.16 14.36 67.64
N PRO A 937 -36.28 14.87 68.19
CA PRO A 937 -36.74 14.53 69.53
C PRO A 937 -37.20 13.07 69.66
N ALA A 938 -37.25 12.54 70.89
CA ALA A 938 -37.66 11.17 71.18
C ALA A 938 -39.09 10.80 70.72
N ILE A 939 -39.96 11.80 70.56
CA ILE A 939 -41.29 11.65 69.96
C ILE A 939 -41.28 12.50 68.69
N PHE A 940 -41.21 11.84 67.54
CA PHE A 940 -41.13 12.49 66.24
C PHE A 940 -42.20 11.92 65.30
N ASN A 941 -43.16 12.76 64.91
CA ASN A 941 -44.25 12.39 64.01
C ASN A 941 -44.36 13.41 62.88
N LEU A 942 -44.27 12.94 61.64
CA LEU A 942 -44.51 13.75 60.45
C LEU A 942 -45.68 13.18 59.64
N LYS A 943 -46.49 14.05 59.03
CA LYS A 943 -47.51 13.62 58.08
C LYS A 943 -46.85 13.33 56.72
N PRO A 944 -47.38 12.39 55.91
CA PRO A 944 -46.79 12.06 54.61
C PRO A 944 -46.52 13.27 53.70
N CYS A 945 -47.44 14.24 53.64
CA CYS A 945 -47.27 15.42 52.78
C CYS A 945 -46.27 16.46 53.33
N ASP A 946 -45.79 16.31 54.58
CA ASP A 946 -44.65 17.08 55.09
C ASP A 946 -43.33 16.59 54.46
N LEU A 947 -43.27 15.30 54.12
CA LEU A 947 -42.09 14.59 53.62
C LEU A 947 -42.10 14.44 52.09
N PHE A 948 -43.26 14.20 51.50
CA PHE A 948 -43.40 13.91 50.07
C PHE A 948 -44.21 15.01 49.36
N PHE A 949 -44.04 15.12 48.04
CA PHE A 949 -44.95 15.88 47.20
C PHE A 949 -46.30 15.15 47.12
N CYS A 950 -47.39 15.88 47.37
CA CYS A 950 -48.75 15.37 47.33
C CYS A 950 -49.61 16.15 46.34
N ASP A 951 -50.58 15.50 45.73
CA ASP A 951 -51.61 16.12 44.92
C ASP A 951 -52.65 16.90 45.77
N ALA A 952 -53.62 17.54 45.11
CA ALA A 952 -54.68 18.31 45.75
C ALA A 952 -55.57 17.49 46.70
N ASN A 953 -55.56 16.16 46.58
CA ASN A 953 -56.32 15.24 47.43
C ASN A 953 -55.48 14.67 48.60
N GLY A 954 -54.23 15.12 48.75
CA GLY A 954 -53.33 14.66 49.80
C GLY A 954 -52.67 13.30 49.54
N LYS A 955 -52.69 12.79 48.29
CA LYS A 955 -51.98 11.56 47.90
C LYS A 955 -50.59 11.87 47.37
N ILE A 956 -49.62 11.01 47.69
CA ILE A 956 -48.23 11.16 47.23
C ILE A 956 -48.18 11.09 45.69
N SER A 957 -47.51 12.06 45.05
CA SER A 957 -47.42 12.18 43.59
C SER A 957 -45.98 12.35 43.13
N VAL A 958 -45.48 11.33 42.41
CA VAL A 958 -44.16 11.38 41.75
C VAL A 958 -44.17 12.39 40.60
N GLU A 959 -45.24 12.44 39.82
CA GLU A 959 -45.37 13.38 38.70
C GLU A 959 -45.25 14.84 39.16
N LEU A 960 -45.86 15.18 40.30
CA LEU A 960 -45.75 16.52 40.87
C LEU A 960 -44.31 16.83 41.33
N ALA A 961 -43.64 15.83 41.92
CA ALA A 961 -42.23 15.95 42.32
C ALA A 961 -41.30 16.15 41.11
N GLU A 962 -41.54 15.42 40.02
CA GLU A 962 -40.75 15.52 38.79
C GLU A 962 -41.01 16.86 38.08
N LYS A 963 -42.27 17.30 37.97
CA LYS A 963 -42.60 18.65 37.46
C LYS A 963 -41.98 19.76 38.31
N TYR A 964 -41.94 19.60 39.63
CA TYR A 964 -41.29 20.56 40.52
C TYR A 964 -39.76 20.56 40.35
N ALA A 965 -39.14 19.40 40.12
CA ALA A 965 -37.72 19.30 39.81
C ALA A 965 -37.37 19.91 38.44
N GLU A 966 -38.23 19.73 37.43
CA GLU A 966 -38.13 20.39 36.12
C GLU A 966 -38.35 21.91 36.23
N PHE A 967 -39.31 22.36 37.02
CA PHE A 967 -39.54 23.79 37.27
C PHE A 967 -38.33 24.45 37.95
N LEU A 968 -37.70 23.78 38.92
CA LEU A 968 -36.47 24.25 39.55
C LEU A 968 -35.26 24.24 38.60
N SER A 969 -35.21 23.32 37.62
CA SER A 969 -34.14 23.32 36.61
C SER A 969 -34.35 24.40 35.55
N ILE A 970 -35.61 24.71 35.21
CA ILE A 970 -35.99 25.77 34.25
C ILE A 970 -35.83 27.18 34.85
N ASN A 971 -36.25 27.41 36.10
CA ASN A 971 -36.15 28.75 36.74
C ASN A 971 -34.76 29.12 37.23
N LYS A 972 -33.79 28.20 37.21
CA LYS A 972 -32.38 28.57 37.35
C LYS A 972 -31.84 29.38 36.15
N ILE A 973 -32.60 29.48 35.06
CA ILE A 973 -32.22 30.21 33.83
C ILE A 973 -32.90 31.60 33.75
N THR A 974 -33.88 31.93 34.60
CA THR A 974 -34.74 33.14 34.41
C THR A 974 -34.80 34.16 35.55
N ASP A 975 -34.14 33.99 36.69
CA ASP A 975 -34.11 35.01 37.75
C ASP A 975 -32.84 35.89 37.71
N ARG A 976 -32.66 36.64 36.61
CA ARG A 976 -31.75 37.82 36.57
C ARG A 976 -32.34 39.08 35.94
N HIS A 977 -33.61 39.09 35.56
CA HIS A 977 -34.30 40.31 35.17
C HIS A 977 -35.75 40.30 35.67
N LEU A 978 -36.01 41.10 36.71
CA LEU A 978 -37.29 41.54 37.31
C LEU A 978 -37.45 41.16 38.81
N PHE A 979 -36.67 41.80 39.68
CA PHE A 979 -37.13 42.71 40.75
C PHE A 979 -35.92 43.29 41.50
#